data_AF-A0A9C6XCK3-F1
#
_entry.id   AF-A0A9C6XCK3-F1
#
_cell.length_a   1.000
_cell.length_b   1.000
_cell.length_c   1.000
_cell.angle_alpha   90.00
_cell.angle_beta   90.00
_cell.angle_gamma   90.00
#
_symmetry.space_group_name_H-M   'P 1'
#
loop_
_entity.id
_entity.type
_entity.pdbx_description
1 polymer ?
#
loop_
_entity_poly.entity_id
_entity_poly.type
_entity_poly.pdbx_seq_one_letter_code
_entity_poly.pdbx_strand_id
1 'polypeptide(L)'
;MGCTRLECADINECAVDNGGCDQKCINSPGSFSCVCNVGYELFTRKGTAGFAVHSAESGERDGDTYQRNKTCFPIMCPSLEAPENGVILSTKEMYHFGDLVSFQCNFGYVMSGPASLLCTSGGVWNGSVPQCQYAKCVSLPDDRNEGLSVLRTDQGSVLVPFKENVTLNCGSVGRTLRRTASSGFRQCVYDPKPGFPDYWLSGVPPSCPRMDCGTPLPTPGAEYGKYTDTKYQSSFFFGCQDTFKLAGQTSKNDNVVRCQANGVWDFGDLKCEGPVCEDPGRPTDGFQVSRSYEQGSEVEFGCNKPDYILINQRPISCVREPECKVVKPLGLASGRIPDSAINATSERPNYEARNIRLNSVTGWCGKQEAFTYVSVDLGQVFRVKAILVKGVVTNDVVGRPTEICFFYKQAENENYVVYFPYFNLTMRDPGNYGELAMITLPKYVQARFVILGIVSYMDNACLKFELMGCEEPKSEPLLGYDYGYSPCVDNYEPPVFQNCPQQPIVVQKGPNGGLLPVNFTEPVAVDNSGSIARLEVKPPSFKTPTPITVFEDVSIKYIAFDYDGNAAICEINITVPDDTPPRLSCPQSYVLELVDRQDSYVVNFNETRRRVNVSDESGDVKVVFVPDRAVIPIGGFENVTVVASDKSGNQASCHFQVSVQATPCVDWELQPPTNGALNCLPGERGLQCIATCKPGFRFTDGEPVKTFSCEEKSPWVPNNMVPDCVSEDTQQADYHVVATVTYRANGAVSQSCLPQYSDLMSQYYKSLNDILTQRCSAVNVNMNVSFVEAKPSLVQENFVQMDFILVIVPAVKQPQLYDLCGSTLNLIFDLSVPYASAVLEPLLNVSAIGNQCPPLRASKSSINRGFTCNVGEVLNMDTNDVPHCLHCPAGTFAGVNQKTCTPCPRGFFQNQDRQGQCTRCPLGTYTREEGSKDINECVPVCGYGTFSPTGLVPCLECPRNSYTSEPPTAKCSPGQYSDTGLAPCAPCPRDFYQTLSGQLTCLECPTNMKTAGPGAVGRDECEPIQCSENACQHGGLCIPMGHGVQCYCPAGFSGRRCEIDIDECASQPCHNSGRCIDLPQGYRCQCPPGYSGINCQEEKSDCRNDTCPERAMCKDEPGLNNFTCLCRSGYTGPN
;
A
#
# COMPACT_ATOMS: atom_id res chain seq x y z
N MET A 1 -51.73 109.11 34.91
CA MET A 1 -52.25 107.80 35.36
C MET A 1 -51.51 106.71 34.58
N GLY A 2 -51.31 105.53 35.18
CA GLY A 2 -51.02 104.29 34.45
C GLY A 2 -49.59 104.10 33.89
N CYS A 3 -49.01 102.94 34.17
CA CYS A 3 -48.19 102.14 33.27
C CYS A 3 -48.12 100.70 33.83
N THR A 4 -47.73 99.72 33.02
CA THR A 4 -48.04 98.30 33.28
C THR A 4 -46.89 97.35 32.98
N ARG A 5 -46.83 96.26 33.76
CA ARG A 5 -46.28 94.94 33.42
C ARG A 5 -44.75 94.81 33.24
N LEU A 6 -44.17 93.91 34.03
CA LEU A 6 -42.88 93.26 33.79
C LEU A 6 -43.05 91.78 34.12
N GLU A 7 -43.02 90.93 33.09
CA GLU A 7 -43.00 89.47 33.18
C GLU A 7 -41.73 89.03 32.44
N CYS A 8 -40.86 88.26 33.08
CA CYS A 8 -39.68 87.69 32.40
C CYS A 8 -40.10 86.46 31.61
N ALA A 9 -39.85 86.47 30.30
CA ALA A 9 -40.04 85.29 29.46
C ALA A 9 -38.82 84.36 29.57
N ASP A 10 -39.09 83.06 29.61
CA ASP A 10 -38.08 82.01 29.60
C ASP A 10 -37.42 81.90 28.21
N ILE A 11 -36.09 81.69 28.16
CA ILE A 11 -35.35 81.49 26.91
C ILE A 11 -35.21 79.98 26.71
N ASN A 12 -35.99 79.40 25.80
CA ASN A 12 -35.90 77.99 25.49
C ASN A 12 -34.58 77.66 24.77
N GLU A 13 -33.53 77.31 25.53
CA GLU A 13 -32.21 77.04 24.95
C GLU A 13 -32.20 75.79 24.06
N CYS A 14 -33.16 74.87 24.25
CA CYS A 14 -33.34 73.70 23.39
C CYS A 14 -33.80 74.07 21.95
N ALA A 15 -34.27 75.30 21.71
CA ALA A 15 -34.80 75.71 20.41
C ALA A 15 -33.72 75.95 19.33
N VAL A 16 -32.44 76.06 19.73
CA VAL A 16 -31.29 76.18 18.83
C VAL A 16 -30.34 75.02 19.12
N ASP A 17 -30.02 74.24 18.08
CA ASP A 17 -29.07 73.12 18.13
C ASP A 17 -29.31 72.12 19.29
N ASN A 18 -30.58 71.92 19.68
CA ASN A 18 -30.97 71.09 20.83
C ASN A 18 -30.25 71.48 22.15
N GLY A 19 -29.89 72.76 22.35
CA GLY A 19 -29.05 73.22 23.48
C GLY A 19 -27.62 72.69 23.46
N GLY A 20 -27.18 72.09 22.36
CA GLY A 20 -26.00 71.24 22.26
C GLY A 20 -26.12 69.91 23.03
N CYS A 21 -27.34 69.43 23.29
CA CYS A 21 -27.59 68.08 23.78
C CYS A 21 -27.60 67.09 22.60
N ASP A 22 -26.90 65.97 22.74
CA ASP A 22 -26.73 64.96 21.69
C ASP A 22 -28.04 64.23 21.33
N GLN A 23 -28.93 63.99 22.30
CA GLN A 23 -30.17 63.25 22.06
C GLN A 23 -31.45 64.05 22.37
N LYS A 24 -31.73 64.38 23.64
CA LYS A 24 -32.88 65.22 24.01
C LYS A 24 -32.47 66.35 24.94
N CYS A 25 -33.00 67.53 24.67
CA CYS A 25 -32.96 68.67 25.56
C CYS A 25 -34.33 68.88 26.21
N ILE A 26 -34.35 69.06 27.53
CA ILE A 26 -35.55 69.40 28.31
C ILE A 26 -35.34 70.79 28.91
N ASN A 27 -36.03 71.77 28.35
CA ASN A 27 -36.04 73.13 28.84
C ASN A 27 -36.82 73.23 30.17
N SER A 28 -36.29 73.97 31.14
CA SER A 28 -36.96 74.30 32.39
C SER A 28 -36.79 75.80 32.68
N PRO A 29 -37.69 76.46 33.42
CA PRO A 29 -37.64 77.91 33.61
C PRO A 29 -36.29 78.41 34.18
N GLY A 30 -35.50 79.08 33.32
CA GLY A 30 -34.16 79.58 33.63
C GLY A 30 -32.99 78.58 33.51
N SER A 31 -33.22 77.36 33.00
CA SER A 31 -32.15 76.39 32.68
C SER A 31 -32.65 75.16 31.90
N PHE A 32 -32.00 74.81 30.78
CA PHE A 32 -32.15 73.49 30.14
C PHE A 32 -31.36 72.35 30.80
N SER A 33 -31.71 71.10 30.45
CA SER A 33 -31.00 69.88 30.83
C SER A 33 -30.99 68.85 29.70
N CYS A 34 -29.89 68.10 29.55
CA CYS A 34 -29.78 67.04 28.55
C CYS A 34 -30.20 65.68 29.12
N VAL A 35 -30.94 64.90 28.33
CA VAL A 35 -31.43 63.56 28.67
C VAL A 35 -31.21 62.62 27.49
N CYS A 36 -30.82 61.37 27.79
CA CYS A 36 -30.56 60.34 26.79
C CYS A 36 -31.78 59.44 26.57
N ASN A 37 -31.82 58.74 25.43
CA ASN A 37 -32.83 57.72 25.18
C ASN A 37 -32.54 56.44 25.97
N VAL A 38 -33.53 55.56 26.08
CA VAL A 38 -33.40 54.27 26.80
C VAL A 38 -32.23 53.46 26.22
N GLY A 39 -31.31 53.03 27.08
CA GLY A 39 -30.08 52.32 26.70
C GLY A 39 -28.86 53.21 26.44
N TYR A 40 -28.98 54.53 26.66
CA TYR A 40 -27.87 55.48 26.61
C TYR A 40 -27.74 56.24 27.94
N GLU A 41 -26.50 56.52 28.37
CA GLU A 41 -26.16 57.29 29.58
C GLU A 41 -25.44 58.60 29.21
N LEU A 42 -25.71 59.68 29.96
CA LEU A 42 -25.13 61.00 29.71
C LEU A 42 -23.69 61.06 30.22
N PHE A 43 -22.76 61.56 29.41
CA PHE A 43 -21.35 61.64 29.76
C PHE A 43 -21.11 62.56 30.96
N THR A 44 -20.84 61.97 32.14
CA THR A 44 -20.49 62.72 33.35
C THR A 44 -19.10 62.33 33.85
N ARG A 45 -18.51 63.14 34.74
CA ARG A 45 -17.18 62.89 35.34
C ARG A 45 -17.07 61.59 36.19
N LYS A 46 -18.16 60.81 36.30
CA LYS A 46 -18.20 59.48 36.94
C LYS A 46 -18.99 58.42 36.15
N GLY A 47 -19.74 58.80 35.12
CA GLY A 47 -20.64 57.93 34.36
C GLY A 47 -20.19 57.84 32.91
N THR A 48 -19.30 56.88 32.63
CA THR A 48 -18.98 56.41 31.28
C THR A 48 -19.44 54.97 31.04
N ALA A 49 -20.05 54.31 32.03
CA ALA A 49 -20.39 52.87 32.02
C ALA A 49 -19.22 51.92 31.64
N GLY A 50 -17.97 52.38 31.67
CA GLY A 50 -16.80 51.62 31.18
C GLY A 50 -16.34 51.98 29.76
N PHE A 51 -17.03 52.88 29.06
CA PHE A 51 -16.62 53.38 27.74
C PHE A 51 -15.26 54.09 27.82
N ALA A 52 -14.31 53.64 26.99
CA ALA A 52 -12.94 54.10 26.98
C ALA A 52 -12.75 55.37 26.15
N VAL A 53 -13.02 56.54 26.75
CA VAL A 53 -12.67 57.84 26.15
C VAL A 53 -11.14 57.95 26.05
N HIS A 54 -10.62 58.31 24.87
CA HIS A 54 -9.19 58.48 24.64
C HIS A 54 -8.61 59.53 25.58
N SER A 55 -7.43 59.28 26.17
CA SER A 55 -6.78 60.14 27.19
C SER A 55 -6.42 61.56 26.72
N ALA A 56 -6.70 61.89 25.47
CA ALA A 56 -6.54 63.20 24.87
C ALA A 56 -7.81 64.07 24.95
N GLU A 57 -9.01 63.50 25.15
CA GLU A 57 -10.25 64.26 25.32
C GLU A 57 -10.63 64.39 26.80
N SER A 58 -10.97 65.61 27.24
CA SER A 58 -11.34 65.89 28.63
C SER A 58 -12.84 66.13 28.82
N GLY A 59 -13.53 66.48 27.74
CA GLY A 59 -14.91 66.95 27.74
C GLY A 59 -15.10 68.31 28.40
N GLU A 60 -14.03 69.10 28.47
CA GLU A 60 -13.98 70.45 29.05
C GLU A 60 -13.47 71.52 28.06
N ARG A 61 -13.17 71.15 26.80
CA ARG A 61 -12.69 72.08 25.75
C ARG A 61 -13.65 72.09 24.56
N ASP A 62 -13.86 73.28 23.99
CA ASP A 62 -14.52 73.40 22.70
C ASP A 62 -13.73 72.66 21.62
N GLY A 63 -14.36 71.69 20.97
CA GLY A 63 -13.74 70.83 19.95
C GLY A 63 -13.34 69.41 20.41
N ASP A 64 -13.46 69.07 21.70
CA ASP A 64 -13.47 67.66 22.11
C ASP A 64 -14.73 66.96 21.54
N THR A 65 -14.62 65.73 21.03
CA THR A 65 -15.74 64.97 20.43
C THR A 65 -16.84 64.67 21.47
N TYR A 66 -16.45 64.39 22.72
CA TYR A 66 -17.37 64.04 23.79
C TYR A 66 -17.49 65.17 24.83
N GLN A 67 -18.66 65.82 24.90
CA GLN A 67 -18.90 66.96 25.80
C GLN A 67 -19.65 66.55 27.06
N ARG A 68 -19.14 66.97 28.23
CA ARG A 68 -19.73 66.60 29.52
C ARG A 68 -21.13 67.19 29.72
N ASN A 69 -21.99 66.40 30.33
CA ASN A 69 -23.41 66.66 30.56
C ASN A 69 -24.20 66.96 29.26
N LYS A 70 -23.67 66.61 28.08
CA LYS A 70 -24.25 66.90 26.76
C LYS A 70 -24.30 65.69 25.82
N THR A 71 -23.23 64.90 25.75
CA THR A 71 -23.16 63.70 24.88
C THR A 71 -23.72 62.45 25.56
N CYS A 72 -24.40 61.57 24.80
CA CYS A 72 -25.03 60.34 25.30
C CYS A 72 -24.33 59.08 24.74
N PHE A 73 -23.66 58.32 25.61
CA PHE A 73 -23.02 57.06 25.24
C PHE A 73 -24.00 55.87 25.31
N PRO A 74 -23.96 54.90 24.39
CA PRO A 74 -24.67 53.64 24.58
C PRO A 74 -24.08 52.90 25.77
N ILE A 75 -24.93 52.32 26.63
CA ILE A 75 -24.47 51.65 27.85
C ILE A 75 -23.69 50.38 27.49
N MET A 76 -22.53 50.18 28.11
CA MET A 76 -21.66 49.01 27.86
C MET A 76 -22.28 47.73 28.43
N CYS A 77 -21.98 46.59 27.80
CA CYS A 77 -22.12 45.27 28.43
C CYS A 77 -20.73 44.65 28.73
N PRO A 78 -20.63 43.75 29.72
CA PRO A 78 -19.38 43.05 30.04
C PRO A 78 -18.79 42.30 28.86
N SER A 79 -17.45 42.21 28.80
CA SER A 79 -16.74 41.36 27.84
C SER A 79 -17.17 39.89 27.97
N LEU A 80 -17.31 39.21 26.83
CA LEU A 80 -17.68 37.79 26.73
C LEU A 80 -16.45 36.98 26.33
N GLU A 81 -16.17 35.90 27.05
CA GLU A 81 -15.15 34.91 26.68
C GLU A 81 -15.75 33.84 25.77
N ALA A 82 -14.93 33.25 24.89
CA ALA A 82 -15.37 32.19 24.00
C ALA A 82 -15.68 30.91 24.79
N PRO A 83 -16.78 30.21 24.50
CA PRO A 83 -17.11 28.97 25.19
C PRO A 83 -16.08 27.88 24.86
N GLU A 84 -15.80 27.02 25.85
CA GLU A 84 -14.89 25.89 25.66
C GLU A 84 -15.40 24.98 24.52
N ASN A 85 -14.55 24.74 23.51
CA ASN A 85 -14.91 24.09 22.23
C ASN A 85 -15.92 24.86 21.36
N GLY A 86 -15.88 26.20 21.40
CA GLY A 86 -16.54 27.07 20.44
C GLY A 86 -15.80 28.39 20.20
N VAL A 87 -16.42 29.24 19.38
CA VAL A 87 -15.92 30.56 18.99
C VAL A 87 -17.03 31.61 19.14
N ILE A 88 -16.64 32.87 19.36
CA ILE A 88 -17.56 34.01 19.22
C ILE A 88 -17.45 34.52 17.78
N LEU A 89 -18.58 34.73 17.11
CA LEU A 89 -18.64 35.27 15.74
C LEU A 89 -18.57 36.80 15.70
N SER A 90 -17.98 37.42 16.74
CA SER A 90 -17.81 38.87 16.89
C SER A 90 -16.34 39.20 16.96
N THR A 91 -15.90 40.13 16.11
CA THR A 91 -14.56 40.73 16.15
C THR A 91 -14.49 41.97 17.06
N LYS A 92 -15.55 42.29 17.81
CA LYS A 92 -15.58 43.42 18.74
C LYS A 92 -14.97 43.04 20.09
N GLU A 93 -13.97 43.79 20.54
CA GLU A 93 -13.43 43.68 21.90
C GLU A 93 -14.34 44.32 22.98
N MET A 94 -15.21 45.25 22.58
CA MET A 94 -16.12 45.99 23.47
C MET A 94 -17.55 46.00 22.93
N TYR A 95 -18.52 45.87 23.83
CA TYR A 95 -19.93 45.65 23.52
C TYR A 95 -20.84 46.71 24.11
N HIS A 96 -21.82 47.17 23.33
CA HIS A 96 -22.67 48.32 23.64
C HIS A 96 -24.15 47.96 23.52
N PHE A 97 -25.04 48.77 24.11
CA PHE A 97 -26.49 48.60 24.01
C PHE A 97 -26.95 48.39 22.55
N GLY A 98 -27.68 47.30 22.31
CA GLY A 98 -28.14 46.90 20.98
C GLY A 98 -27.19 45.97 20.22
N ASP A 99 -25.95 45.75 20.68
CA ASP A 99 -25.06 44.74 20.09
C ASP A 99 -25.61 43.33 20.31
N LEU A 100 -25.68 42.56 19.23
CA LEU A 100 -26.01 41.15 19.21
C LEU A 100 -24.73 40.33 18.98
N VAL A 101 -24.38 39.51 19.97
CA VAL A 101 -23.18 38.66 19.93
C VAL A 101 -23.60 37.23 19.70
N SER A 102 -23.33 36.72 18.50
CA SER A 102 -23.58 35.33 18.13
C SER A 102 -22.38 34.44 18.46
N PHE A 103 -22.66 33.22 18.88
CA PHE A 103 -21.68 32.19 19.16
C PHE A 103 -21.77 31.09 18.09
N GLN A 104 -20.72 30.30 17.93
CA GLN A 104 -20.75 29.05 17.17
C GLN A 104 -19.92 27.99 17.91
N CYS A 105 -20.42 26.76 17.98
CA CYS A 105 -19.62 25.65 18.52
C CYS A 105 -18.72 25.05 17.45
N ASN A 106 -17.57 24.52 17.87
CA ASN A 106 -16.65 23.84 16.97
C ASN A 106 -17.30 22.55 16.42
N PHE A 107 -16.84 22.09 15.26
CA PHE A 107 -17.37 20.89 14.61
C PHE A 107 -17.35 19.67 15.55
N GLY A 108 -18.49 19.01 15.72
CA GLY A 108 -18.67 17.93 16.71
C GLY A 108 -19.25 18.36 18.06
N TYR A 109 -19.50 19.65 18.27
CA TYR A 109 -20.10 20.20 19.49
C TYR A 109 -21.43 20.91 19.18
N VAL A 110 -22.43 20.72 20.05
CA VAL A 110 -23.77 21.32 19.97
C VAL A 110 -23.93 22.35 21.09
N MET A 111 -24.62 23.43 20.77
CA MET A 111 -24.78 24.58 21.64
C MET A 111 -25.89 24.39 22.68
N SER A 112 -25.52 24.44 23.95
CA SER A 112 -26.43 24.39 25.09
C SER A 112 -26.55 25.78 25.71
N GLY A 113 -27.50 26.58 25.20
CA GLY A 113 -27.78 27.94 25.65
C GLY A 113 -28.32 28.83 24.52
N PRO A 114 -28.45 30.15 24.76
CA PRO A 114 -28.88 31.09 23.72
C PRO A 114 -27.79 31.25 22.65
N ALA A 115 -28.12 31.02 21.37
CA ALA A 115 -27.16 31.10 20.26
C ALA A 115 -26.63 32.52 19.99
N SER A 116 -27.34 33.54 20.48
CA SER A 116 -26.90 34.93 20.47
C SER A 116 -27.34 35.66 21.74
N LEU A 117 -26.49 36.51 22.28
CA LEU A 117 -26.79 37.39 23.41
C LEU A 117 -26.97 38.83 22.92
N LEU A 118 -28.03 39.49 23.37
CA LEU A 118 -28.29 40.90 23.12
C LEU A 118 -27.88 41.74 24.34
N CYS A 119 -27.14 42.82 24.12
CA CYS A 119 -26.84 43.78 25.18
C CYS A 119 -28.07 44.65 25.47
N THR A 120 -28.65 44.51 26.68
CA THR A 120 -29.90 45.18 27.07
C THR A 120 -29.68 46.62 27.53
N SER A 121 -30.74 47.41 27.60
CA SER A 121 -30.70 48.83 28.03
C SER A 121 -30.33 49.06 29.50
N GLY A 122 -29.98 48.00 30.25
CA GLY A 122 -29.44 48.06 31.60
C GLY A 122 -27.94 47.73 31.71
N GLY A 123 -27.23 47.57 30.58
CA GLY A 123 -25.80 47.21 30.57
C GLY A 123 -25.51 45.75 30.94
N VAL A 124 -26.50 44.87 30.78
CA VAL A 124 -26.41 43.44 31.07
C VAL A 124 -26.87 42.63 29.87
N TRP A 125 -26.23 41.49 29.62
CA TRP A 125 -26.64 40.54 28.59
C TRP A 125 -27.99 39.91 28.89
N ASN A 126 -28.79 39.65 27.86
CA ASN A 126 -30.11 39.01 27.97
C ASN A 126 -30.04 37.48 28.29
N GLY A 127 -28.92 37.00 28.87
CA GLY A 127 -28.63 35.60 29.12
C GLY A 127 -27.15 35.35 29.43
N SER A 128 -26.79 34.10 29.68
CA SER A 128 -25.40 33.64 29.89
C SER A 128 -24.77 33.11 28.59
N VAL A 129 -23.44 33.09 28.52
CA VAL A 129 -22.68 32.43 27.43
C VAL A 129 -23.15 30.97 27.28
N PRO A 130 -23.45 30.50 26.06
CA PRO A 130 -23.88 29.12 25.84
C PRO A 130 -22.70 28.14 25.96
N GLN A 131 -22.95 26.92 26.43
CA GLN A 131 -21.91 25.88 26.56
C GLN A 131 -21.87 24.98 25.31
N CYS A 132 -20.69 24.75 24.74
CA CYS A 132 -20.51 23.82 23.63
C CYS A 132 -20.24 22.41 24.17
N GLN A 133 -21.32 21.63 24.33
CA GLN A 133 -21.22 20.22 24.73
C GLN A 133 -20.98 19.34 23.50
N TYR A 134 -20.42 18.14 23.68
CA TYR A 134 -20.35 17.16 22.58
C TYR A 134 -21.73 16.97 21.95
N ALA A 135 -21.78 17.00 20.61
CA ALA A 135 -22.94 16.57 19.87
C ALA A 135 -23.27 15.11 20.22
N LYS A 136 -24.55 14.77 20.27
CA LYS A 136 -25.01 13.49 20.81
C LYS A 136 -26.02 12.83 19.88
N CYS A 137 -25.67 11.67 19.34
CA CYS A 137 -26.56 10.83 18.57
C CYS A 137 -27.53 10.08 19.50
N VAL A 138 -28.79 9.91 19.08
CA VAL A 138 -29.72 9.02 19.77
C VAL A 138 -29.26 7.58 19.60
N SER A 139 -29.12 6.87 20.71
CA SER A 139 -28.78 5.45 20.73
C SER A 139 -30.03 4.62 20.42
N LEU A 140 -29.91 3.68 19.47
CA LEU A 140 -30.98 2.79 19.03
C LEU A 140 -31.82 2.22 20.22
N PRO A 141 -33.16 2.06 20.11
CA PRO A 141 -34.05 1.41 21.09
C PRO A 141 -33.99 -0.13 21.07
N ASP A 142 -34.39 -0.81 22.15
CA ASP A 142 -34.30 -2.28 22.30
C ASP A 142 -35.63 -2.96 21.98
N ASP A 143 -35.56 -4.29 21.98
CA ASP A 143 -36.63 -5.15 21.60
C ASP A 143 -36.42 -6.56 22.22
N ARG A 144 -37.45 -7.39 22.25
CA ARG A 144 -37.36 -8.84 22.60
C ARG A 144 -38.14 -9.70 21.62
N ASN A 145 -38.22 -9.22 20.39
CA ASN A 145 -39.26 -9.59 19.45
C ASN A 145 -38.78 -9.98 18.04
N GLU A 146 -37.74 -9.31 17.57
CA GLU A 146 -36.53 -9.97 17.15
C GLU A 146 -35.68 -10.22 18.38
N GLY A 147 -35.29 -9.18 19.12
CA GLY A 147 -34.78 -9.20 20.50
C GLY A 147 -33.31 -8.82 20.67
N LEU A 148 -32.89 -7.87 21.57
CA LEU A 148 -31.98 -6.79 21.12
C LEU A 148 -31.23 -5.77 22.14
N SER A 149 -30.62 -6.08 23.33
CA SER A 149 -30.36 -5.13 24.50
C SER A 149 -28.92 -4.59 25.08
N VAL A 150 -28.34 -3.40 24.69
CA VAL A 150 -26.90 -2.84 24.66
C VAL A 150 -26.01 -2.88 25.89
N LEU A 151 -24.76 -3.23 25.58
CA LEU A 151 -23.55 -2.65 26.15
C LEU A 151 -23.28 -1.21 25.64
N ARG A 152 -23.96 -0.22 26.24
CA ARG A 152 -23.57 1.20 26.15
C ARG A 152 -22.43 1.47 27.14
N THR A 153 -21.56 2.44 26.87
CA THR A 153 -20.53 2.93 27.80
C THR A 153 -21.15 3.41 29.12
N ASP A 154 -22.31 4.03 29.06
CA ASP A 154 -23.20 4.29 30.20
C ASP A 154 -24.59 3.68 29.94
N GLN A 155 -25.08 2.86 30.87
CA GLN A 155 -26.39 2.23 30.78
C GLN A 155 -27.56 3.19 31.08
N GLY A 156 -27.29 4.32 31.75
CA GLY A 156 -28.30 5.32 32.12
C GLY A 156 -28.66 6.29 31.00
N SER A 157 -27.72 6.65 30.13
CA SER A 157 -27.96 7.58 29.02
C SER A 157 -28.35 6.89 27.71
N VAL A 158 -29.22 7.58 26.96
CA VAL A 158 -29.70 7.17 25.62
C VAL A 158 -28.94 7.93 24.52
N LEU A 159 -27.89 8.67 24.88
CA LEU A 159 -27.20 9.65 24.05
C LEU A 159 -25.73 9.29 23.90
N VAL A 160 -25.25 9.15 22.67
CA VAL A 160 -23.89 8.73 22.31
C VAL A 160 -23.12 9.95 21.82
N PRO A 161 -22.04 10.39 22.50
CA PRO A 161 -21.22 11.50 22.04
C PRO A 161 -20.65 11.31 20.63
N PHE A 162 -20.39 12.41 19.94
CA PHE A 162 -19.73 12.42 18.63
C PHE A 162 -18.40 11.67 18.67
N LYS A 163 -18.13 10.87 17.63
CA LYS A 163 -17.04 9.87 17.54
C LYS A 163 -17.12 8.66 18.50
N GLU A 164 -17.99 8.60 19.52
CA GLU A 164 -18.20 7.38 20.33
C GLU A 164 -18.96 6.26 19.58
N ASN A 165 -18.76 5.02 20.03
CA ASN A 165 -19.23 3.79 19.40
C ASN A 165 -20.05 2.86 20.34
N VAL A 166 -20.84 1.94 19.74
CA VAL A 166 -21.90 1.19 20.45
C VAL A 166 -22.07 -0.25 19.88
N THR A 167 -22.06 -1.32 20.69
CA THR A 167 -21.95 -2.76 20.26
C THR A 167 -23.19 -3.67 20.47
N LEU A 168 -23.21 -4.97 20.05
CA LEU A 168 -24.42 -5.76 19.59
C LEU A 168 -24.33 -7.39 19.75
N ASN A 169 -25.39 -8.27 20.00
CA ASN A 169 -25.51 -9.83 19.94
C ASN A 169 -26.94 -10.53 20.18
N CYS A 170 -27.56 -11.32 19.22
CA CYS A 170 -28.93 -11.98 19.20
C CYS A 170 -29.04 -13.25 20.18
N GLY A 171 -30.17 -13.47 20.95
CA GLY A 171 -30.43 -14.56 21.98
C GLY A 171 -31.84 -15.26 22.19
N SER A 172 -32.20 -16.41 21.53
CA SER A 172 -33.35 -17.43 21.65
C SER A 172 -33.55 -18.25 20.31
N VAL A 173 -34.01 -19.51 20.17
CA VAL A 173 -33.57 -20.53 19.12
C VAL A 173 -34.14 -20.56 17.66
N GLY A 174 -33.29 -20.60 16.60
CA GLY A 174 -33.60 -20.91 15.16
C GLY A 174 -33.33 -19.94 13.95
N ARG A 175 -32.67 -18.77 14.05
CA ARG A 175 -32.54 -17.74 12.95
C ARG A 175 -31.36 -16.67 12.88
N THR A 176 -30.58 -16.54 11.81
CA THR A 176 -29.22 -15.91 11.78
C THR A 176 -29.03 -14.41 11.50
N LEU A 177 -27.92 -13.84 12.01
CA LEU A 177 -27.40 -12.50 11.65
C LEU A 177 -26.72 -12.37 10.25
N ARG A 178 -26.54 -11.14 9.72
CA ARG A 178 -25.89 -10.78 8.42
C ARG A 178 -24.38 -10.45 8.47
N ARG A 179 -23.54 -11.14 7.68
CA ARG A 179 -22.06 -10.95 7.60
C ARG A 179 -21.59 -9.60 7.00
N THR A 180 -21.34 -8.55 7.81
CA THR A 180 -20.56 -7.35 7.37
C THR A 180 -19.74 -6.68 8.50
N ALA A 181 -18.62 -6.02 8.18
CA ALA A 181 -17.73 -5.40 9.17
C ALA A 181 -18.35 -4.17 9.88
N SER A 182 -18.87 -3.19 9.12
CA SER A 182 -19.50 -1.97 9.68
C SER A 182 -20.83 -2.24 10.38
N SER A 183 -21.32 -3.48 10.33
CA SER A 183 -22.41 -3.85 11.20
C SER A 183 -21.99 -3.98 12.68
N GLY A 184 -20.69 -4.12 12.96
CA GLY A 184 -20.05 -4.52 14.24
C GLY A 184 -20.16 -3.54 15.38
N PHE A 185 -20.51 -2.31 15.06
CA PHE A 185 -20.70 -1.22 15.99
C PHE A 185 -21.59 -0.19 15.30
N ARG A 186 -21.92 0.87 16.02
CA ARG A 186 -22.54 2.08 15.48
C ARG A 186 -21.75 3.26 16.03
N GLN A 187 -21.26 4.16 15.18
CA GLN A 187 -20.49 5.34 15.61
C GLN A 187 -21.30 6.62 15.34
N CYS A 188 -21.22 7.60 16.23
CA CYS A 188 -21.88 8.89 16.05
C CYS A 188 -21.13 9.75 15.03
N VAL A 189 -21.77 10.04 13.88
CA VAL A 189 -21.23 10.78 12.73
C VAL A 189 -22.13 11.97 12.36
N TYR A 190 -21.62 12.91 11.56
CA TYR A 190 -22.31 14.13 11.12
C TYR A 190 -22.62 14.07 9.61
N ASP A 191 -23.88 14.29 9.23
CA ASP A 191 -24.35 14.34 7.83
C ASP A 191 -25.71 15.09 7.76
N PRO A 192 -25.71 16.44 7.90
CA PRO A 192 -26.95 17.22 8.02
C PRO A 192 -27.80 17.14 6.74
N LYS A 193 -29.08 16.74 6.90
CA LYS A 193 -30.05 16.63 5.81
C LYS A 193 -31.42 17.18 6.25
N PRO A 194 -32.14 17.93 5.39
CA PRO A 194 -33.47 18.46 5.72
C PRO A 194 -34.43 17.34 6.19
N GLY A 195 -35.01 17.52 7.36
CA GLY A 195 -35.92 16.56 8.00
C GLY A 195 -35.25 15.51 8.93
N PHE A 196 -33.92 15.55 9.12
CA PHE A 196 -33.19 14.59 9.97
C PHE A 196 -32.23 15.30 10.94
N PRO A 197 -31.90 14.70 12.09
CA PRO A 197 -30.92 15.27 13.02
C PRO A 197 -29.51 15.23 12.42
N ASP A 198 -28.78 16.35 12.53
CA ASP A 198 -27.43 16.52 11.97
C ASP A 198 -26.41 15.43 12.35
N TYR A 199 -26.61 14.80 13.51
CA TYR A 199 -25.74 13.77 14.06
C TYR A 199 -26.51 12.45 14.25
N TRP A 200 -26.06 11.38 13.62
CA TRP A 200 -26.68 10.04 13.74
C TRP A 200 -25.67 8.89 13.85
N LEU A 201 -26.18 7.71 14.19
CA LEU A 201 -25.40 6.48 14.25
C LEU A 201 -25.19 5.86 12.86
N SER A 202 -23.93 5.57 12.52
CA SER A 202 -23.52 5.21 11.15
C SER A 202 -24.00 3.83 10.65
N GLY A 203 -24.61 3.82 9.45
CA GLY A 203 -24.99 2.61 8.72
C GLY A 203 -26.37 2.04 9.07
N VAL A 204 -26.92 1.24 8.15
CA VAL A 204 -28.36 0.91 8.02
C VAL A 204 -29.09 0.45 9.30
N PRO A 205 -30.44 0.59 9.32
CA PRO A 205 -31.43 -0.29 9.95
C PRO A 205 -31.33 -1.75 9.37
N PRO A 206 -30.83 -2.75 10.10
CA PRO A 206 -30.30 -4.00 9.47
C PRO A 206 -31.09 -5.30 9.15
N SER A 207 -32.33 -5.60 9.58
CA SER A 207 -33.03 -6.93 9.44
C SER A 207 -32.43 -8.09 10.30
N CYS A 208 -33.09 -8.62 11.37
CA CYS A 208 -32.63 -9.79 12.17
C CYS A 208 -33.46 -10.98 11.50
N PRO A 209 -32.99 -11.88 10.55
CA PRO A 209 -33.85 -12.84 9.77
C PRO A 209 -33.94 -14.35 10.15
N ARG A 210 -34.96 -15.09 9.62
CA ARG A 210 -35.20 -16.57 9.70
C ARG A 210 -34.04 -17.45 9.16
N MET A 211 -33.58 -18.52 9.85
CA MET A 211 -32.47 -19.37 9.34
C MET A 211 -32.93 -20.15 8.12
N ASP A 212 -32.06 -20.20 7.12
CA ASP A 212 -32.33 -20.70 5.79
C ASP A 212 -31.38 -21.85 5.50
N CYS A 213 -31.91 -23.00 5.07
CA CYS A 213 -31.12 -24.16 4.66
C CYS A 213 -30.65 -24.08 3.20
N GLY A 214 -31.01 -23.00 2.48
CA GLY A 214 -30.71 -22.83 1.07
C GLY A 214 -31.44 -23.83 0.15
N THR A 215 -31.22 -23.71 -1.15
CA THR A 215 -31.70 -24.69 -2.12
C THR A 215 -30.92 -26.00 -1.98
N PRO A 216 -31.59 -27.18 -1.98
CA PRO A 216 -30.90 -28.47 -1.90
C PRO A 216 -29.92 -28.66 -3.06
N LEU A 217 -28.72 -29.15 -2.74
CA LEU A 217 -27.66 -29.41 -3.71
C LEU A 217 -28.05 -30.56 -4.66
N PRO A 218 -27.74 -30.47 -5.97
CA PRO A 218 -28.06 -31.52 -6.93
C PRO A 218 -27.14 -32.74 -6.77
N THR A 219 -27.72 -33.89 -6.40
CA THR A 219 -27.05 -35.19 -6.35
C THR A 219 -27.11 -35.85 -7.73
N PRO A 220 -26.01 -36.42 -8.27
CA PRO A 220 -26.02 -37.12 -9.54
C PRO A 220 -27.06 -38.23 -9.61
N GLY A 221 -27.87 -38.23 -10.67
CA GLY A 221 -28.93 -39.21 -10.91
C GLY A 221 -30.14 -39.12 -9.97
N ALA A 222 -30.25 -38.09 -9.11
CA ALA A 222 -31.34 -37.92 -8.15
C ALA A 222 -32.47 -37.00 -8.65
N GLU A 223 -33.68 -37.16 -8.07
CA GLU A 223 -34.85 -36.30 -8.32
C GLU A 223 -35.51 -35.85 -7.01
N TYR A 224 -36.03 -34.62 -6.98
CA TYR A 224 -36.56 -33.98 -5.77
C TYR A 224 -38.02 -33.53 -5.90
N GLY A 225 -38.79 -33.71 -4.82
CA GLY A 225 -40.13 -33.14 -4.67
C GLY A 225 -40.13 -31.61 -4.47
N LYS A 226 -41.25 -30.96 -4.76
CA LYS A 226 -41.41 -29.51 -4.54
C LYS A 226 -41.61 -29.16 -3.06
N TYR A 227 -40.87 -28.18 -2.57
CA TYR A 227 -41.02 -27.53 -1.25
C TYR A 227 -41.65 -26.14 -1.38
N THR A 228 -42.06 -25.53 -0.25
CA THR A 228 -42.71 -24.20 -0.20
C THR A 228 -41.73 -23.05 0.04
N ASP A 229 -40.76 -23.23 0.93
CA ASP A 229 -39.60 -22.36 1.12
C ASP A 229 -38.39 -23.20 1.57
N THR A 230 -37.24 -22.56 1.80
CA THR A 230 -35.98 -23.22 2.19
C THR A 230 -35.66 -23.07 3.68
N LYS A 231 -36.61 -22.59 4.50
CA LYS A 231 -36.34 -22.10 5.87
C LYS A 231 -36.67 -23.14 6.94
N TYR A 232 -36.16 -22.91 8.14
CA TYR A 232 -36.37 -23.81 9.28
C TYR A 232 -37.85 -24.19 9.42
N GLN A 233 -38.12 -25.51 9.48
CA GLN A 233 -39.43 -26.20 9.42
C GLN A 233 -39.96 -26.62 8.02
N SER A 234 -39.24 -26.37 6.91
CA SER A 234 -39.61 -26.86 5.56
C SER A 234 -39.20 -28.33 5.28
N SER A 235 -39.81 -28.99 4.26
CA SER A 235 -39.50 -30.38 3.85
C SER A 235 -39.93 -30.79 2.42
N PHE A 236 -39.30 -31.84 1.85
CA PHE A 236 -39.59 -32.42 0.51
C PHE A 236 -39.15 -33.91 0.38
N PHE A 237 -39.41 -34.56 -0.77
CA PHE A 237 -39.10 -35.99 -1.05
C PHE A 237 -37.87 -36.20 -1.95
N PHE A 238 -37.23 -37.38 -1.87
CA PHE A 238 -36.04 -37.80 -2.66
C PHE A 238 -36.28 -39.09 -3.47
N GLY A 239 -35.73 -39.18 -4.69
CA GLY A 239 -35.69 -40.37 -5.57
C GLY A 239 -34.48 -40.42 -6.52
N CYS A 240 -34.39 -41.41 -7.42
CA CYS A 240 -33.32 -41.57 -8.43
C CYS A 240 -33.90 -41.91 -9.83
N GLN A 241 -33.12 -41.64 -10.88
CA GLN A 241 -33.42 -41.91 -12.30
C GLN A 241 -33.15 -43.36 -12.73
N ASP A 242 -33.83 -43.83 -13.78
CA ASP A 242 -33.91 -45.25 -14.20
C ASP A 242 -32.57 -46.00 -14.40
N THR A 243 -31.48 -45.31 -14.75
CA THR A 243 -30.16 -45.94 -14.95
C THR A 243 -29.37 -46.12 -13.65
N PHE A 244 -29.81 -45.51 -12.55
CA PHE A 244 -29.17 -45.54 -11.23
C PHE A 244 -30.06 -46.27 -10.22
N LYS A 245 -29.51 -46.63 -9.06
CA LYS A 245 -30.26 -47.31 -7.97
C LYS A 245 -30.24 -46.51 -6.69
N LEU A 246 -31.41 -46.31 -6.09
CA LEU A 246 -31.56 -45.64 -4.80
C LEU A 246 -31.00 -46.49 -3.65
N ALA A 247 -30.16 -45.90 -2.81
CA ALA A 247 -29.70 -46.44 -1.54
C ALA A 247 -29.78 -45.37 -0.44
N GLY A 248 -29.83 -45.78 0.84
CA GLY A 248 -29.85 -44.89 2.01
C GLY A 248 -31.25 -44.55 2.55
N GLN A 249 -31.29 -43.80 3.66
CA GLN A 249 -32.49 -43.31 4.37
C GLN A 249 -32.17 -42.00 5.14
N THR A 250 -33.17 -41.19 5.48
CA THR A 250 -33.03 -39.97 6.33
C THR A 250 -32.84 -40.29 7.82
N SER A 251 -32.58 -39.29 8.65
CA SER A 251 -32.55 -39.42 10.13
C SER A 251 -33.91 -39.75 10.78
N LYS A 252 -34.97 -39.90 9.97
CA LYS A 252 -36.29 -40.44 10.38
C LYS A 252 -36.61 -41.80 9.76
N ASN A 253 -35.64 -42.44 9.12
CA ASN A 253 -35.75 -43.71 8.41
C ASN A 253 -36.82 -43.66 7.30
N ASP A 254 -36.96 -42.50 6.64
CA ASP A 254 -37.81 -42.29 5.48
C ASP A 254 -37.01 -41.70 4.31
N ASN A 255 -37.70 -41.18 3.28
CA ASN A 255 -37.10 -40.45 2.16
C ASN A 255 -37.60 -38.99 2.08
N VAL A 256 -37.91 -38.38 3.24
CA VAL A 256 -38.44 -37.03 3.39
C VAL A 256 -37.42 -36.11 4.06
N VAL A 257 -36.77 -35.29 3.26
CA VAL A 257 -35.72 -34.34 3.67
C VAL A 257 -36.34 -33.13 4.35
N ARG A 258 -35.76 -32.67 5.47
CA ARG A 258 -36.34 -31.65 6.38
C ARG A 258 -35.30 -30.60 6.81
N CYS A 259 -35.65 -29.31 6.80
CA CYS A 259 -34.73 -28.22 7.18
C CYS A 259 -34.68 -28.04 8.71
N GLN A 260 -33.48 -28.18 9.28
CA GLN A 260 -33.21 -28.20 10.72
C GLN A 260 -32.83 -26.79 11.27
N ALA A 261 -32.82 -26.65 12.60
CA ALA A 261 -32.61 -25.36 13.30
C ALA A 261 -31.20 -24.75 13.14
N ASN A 262 -30.27 -25.54 12.58
CA ASN A 262 -28.88 -25.22 12.29
C ASN A 262 -28.64 -24.80 10.81
N GLY A 263 -29.69 -24.70 9.99
CA GLY A 263 -29.57 -24.39 8.56
C GLY A 263 -29.10 -25.55 7.68
N VAL A 264 -29.33 -26.81 8.09
CA VAL A 264 -28.96 -28.01 7.32
C VAL A 264 -30.19 -28.87 6.99
N TRP A 265 -30.18 -29.50 5.81
CA TRP A 265 -31.21 -30.43 5.33
C TRP A 265 -30.94 -31.88 5.78
N ASP A 266 -31.95 -32.56 6.32
CA ASP A 266 -31.91 -33.97 6.77
C ASP A 266 -31.95 -34.98 5.61
N PHE A 267 -30.84 -35.15 4.90
CA PHE A 267 -30.70 -36.15 3.82
C PHE A 267 -30.40 -37.57 4.32
N GLY A 268 -29.74 -37.72 5.47
CA GLY A 268 -29.16 -38.99 5.90
C GLY A 268 -28.22 -39.58 4.85
N ASP A 269 -28.38 -40.86 4.53
CA ASP A 269 -27.48 -41.65 3.67
C ASP A 269 -27.92 -41.73 2.18
N LEU A 270 -28.91 -40.93 1.75
CA LEU A 270 -29.58 -41.08 0.43
C LEU A 270 -28.68 -40.78 -0.78
N LYS A 271 -28.55 -41.75 -1.72
CA LYS A 271 -27.69 -41.65 -2.93
C LYS A 271 -28.11 -42.56 -4.12
N CYS A 272 -27.44 -42.37 -5.27
CA CYS A 272 -27.56 -43.10 -6.54
C CYS A 272 -26.14 -43.48 -7.09
N GLU A 273 -25.94 -44.50 -7.95
CA GLU A 273 -24.60 -45.07 -8.34
C GLU A 273 -24.47 -45.55 -9.83
N GLY A 274 -23.28 -45.43 -10.49
CA GLY A 274 -23.08 -45.61 -11.97
C GLY A 274 -21.65 -46.00 -12.51
N PRO A 275 -21.25 -45.65 -13.77
CA PRO A 275 -20.04 -46.16 -14.47
C PRO A 275 -18.92 -45.13 -14.83
N VAL A 276 -17.64 -45.56 -14.95
CA VAL A 276 -16.42 -44.70 -14.77
C VAL A 276 -15.38 -44.52 -15.93
N CYS A 277 -14.63 -43.41 -15.85
CA CYS A 277 -13.40 -43.01 -16.57
C CYS A 277 -12.09 -43.59 -15.98
N GLU A 278 -10.97 -43.35 -16.68
CA GLU A 278 -9.59 -43.59 -16.23
C GLU A 278 -9.11 -42.49 -15.26
N ASP A 279 -8.01 -42.70 -14.52
CA ASP A 279 -7.48 -41.72 -13.56
C ASP A 279 -6.59 -40.65 -14.27
N PRO A 280 -6.84 -39.35 -14.09
CA PRO A 280 -6.08 -38.30 -14.79
C PRO A 280 -4.68 -38.03 -14.21
N GLY A 281 -4.41 -38.46 -12.98
CA GLY A 281 -3.23 -38.07 -12.23
C GLY A 281 -3.26 -36.62 -11.73
N ARG A 282 -2.36 -36.31 -10.78
CA ARG A 282 -2.33 -35.07 -9.99
C ARG A 282 -1.22 -34.11 -10.41
N PRO A 283 -1.40 -32.79 -10.18
CA PRO A 283 -0.34 -31.81 -10.35
C PRO A 283 0.82 -31.99 -9.37
N THR A 284 1.99 -31.47 -9.75
CA THR A 284 3.16 -31.33 -8.87
C THR A 284 2.83 -30.44 -7.67
N ASP A 285 3.23 -30.86 -6.47
CA ASP A 285 2.79 -30.32 -5.17
C ASP A 285 1.27 -30.37 -4.92
N GLY A 286 0.49 -31.02 -5.78
CA GLY A 286 -0.97 -31.10 -5.70
C GLY A 286 -1.55 -32.45 -5.30
N PHE A 287 -2.79 -32.41 -4.83
CA PHE A 287 -3.67 -33.57 -4.66
C PHE A 287 -4.79 -33.52 -5.70
N GLN A 288 -5.44 -34.66 -5.91
CA GLN A 288 -6.66 -34.77 -6.71
C GLN A 288 -7.79 -35.21 -5.79
N VAL A 289 -8.98 -34.64 -5.98
CA VAL A 289 -10.21 -35.02 -5.28
C VAL A 289 -11.22 -35.45 -6.33
N SER A 290 -11.58 -36.72 -6.27
CA SER A 290 -12.67 -37.32 -7.04
C SER A 290 -13.52 -38.14 -6.09
N ARG A 291 -14.84 -37.97 -6.12
CA ARG A 291 -15.77 -38.83 -5.34
C ARG A 291 -16.07 -40.14 -6.08
N SER A 292 -16.12 -40.04 -7.40
CA SER A 292 -16.06 -41.14 -8.35
C SER A 292 -15.40 -40.59 -9.62
N TYR A 293 -15.06 -41.48 -10.55
CA TYR A 293 -14.70 -41.10 -11.92
C TYR A 293 -15.89 -41.31 -12.87
N GLU A 294 -17.13 -41.27 -12.40
CA GLU A 294 -18.31 -41.61 -13.22
C GLU A 294 -18.54 -40.63 -14.37
N GLN A 295 -19.25 -41.02 -15.44
CA GLN A 295 -19.52 -40.12 -16.57
C GLN A 295 -20.19 -38.82 -16.11
N GLY A 296 -19.60 -37.67 -16.46
CA GLY A 296 -20.04 -36.35 -15.99
C GLY A 296 -19.58 -35.98 -14.58
N SER A 297 -18.76 -36.82 -13.92
CA SER A 297 -18.10 -36.48 -12.67
C SER A 297 -16.89 -35.59 -12.94
N GLU A 298 -16.71 -34.64 -12.03
CA GLU A 298 -15.60 -33.70 -12.02
C GLU A 298 -14.47 -34.21 -11.12
N VAL A 299 -13.24 -34.11 -11.61
CA VAL A 299 -12.02 -34.29 -10.81
C VAL A 299 -11.50 -32.90 -10.48
N GLU A 300 -11.67 -32.52 -9.21
CA GLU A 300 -11.06 -31.33 -8.65
C GLU A 300 -9.57 -31.61 -8.39
N PHE A 301 -8.75 -30.58 -8.53
CA PHE A 301 -7.38 -30.60 -8.03
C PHE A 301 -7.27 -29.61 -6.88
N GLY A 302 -6.36 -29.89 -5.96
CA GLY A 302 -6.00 -29.02 -4.84
C GLY A 302 -4.49 -29.06 -4.64
N CYS A 303 -3.98 -28.23 -3.74
CA CYS A 303 -2.55 -28.08 -3.54
C CYS A 303 -2.18 -28.44 -2.10
N ASN A 304 -1.19 -29.31 -1.91
CA ASN A 304 -0.88 -29.89 -0.60
C ASN A 304 -0.16 -28.89 0.33
N LYS A 305 0.39 -27.81 -0.23
CA LYS A 305 0.92 -26.70 0.55
C LYS A 305 -0.26 -25.81 0.95
N PRO A 306 -0.35 -25.39 2.23
CA PRO A 306 -1.27 -24.34 2.60
C PRO A 306 -0.98 -23.06 1.79
N ASP A 307 -1.91 -22.12 1.90
CA ASP A 307 -2.08 -20.99 1.01
C ASP A 307 -2.49 -21.45 -0.40
N TYR A 308 -1.64 -22.17 -1.16
CA TYR A 308 -1.79 -22.48 -2.60
C TYR A 308 -3.23 -22.95 -3.07
N ILE A 309 -3.91 -22.20 -3.96
CA ILE A 309 -5.00 -22.60 -4.90
C ILE A 309 -4.40 -23.00 -6.28
N LEU A 310 -5.12 -22.89 -7.40
CA LEU A 310 -4.68 -23.29 -8.75
C LEU A 310 -4.68 -22.13 -9.75
N ILE A 311 -3.75 -22.14 -10.73
CA ILE A 311 -3.71 -21.18 -11.85
C ILE A 311 -5.01 -21.20 -12.65
N ASN A 312 -5.58 -22.40 -12.86
CA ASN A 312 -6.94 -22.58 -13.31
C ASN A 312 -7.65 -23.53 -12.34
N GLN A 313 -8.50 -22.98 -11.46
CA GLN A 313 -9.26 -23.72 -10.45
C GLN A 313 -10.37 -24.62 -11.02
N ARG A 314 -10.62 -24.61 -12.33
CA ARG A 314 -11.69 -25.43 -12.91
C ARG A 314 -11.36 -26.92 -12.77
N PRO A 315 -12.30 -27.75 -12.28
CA PRO A 315 -12.14 -29.20 -12.36
C PRO A 315 -12.14 -29.66 -13.82
N ILE A 316 -11.61 -30.85 -14.06
CA ILE A 316 -11.72 -31.51 -15.37
C ILE A 316 -12.86 -32.54 -15.33
N SER A 317 -13.60 -32.65 -16.42
CA SER A 317 -14.82 -33.48 -16.48
C SER A 317 -14.56 -34.81 -17.19
N CYS A 318 -15.09 -35.90 -16.64
CA CYS A 318 -15.18 -37.19 -17.35
C CYS A 318 -16.21 -37.08 -18.49
N VAL A 319 -15.73 -36.74 -19.70
CA VAL A 319 -16.53 -36.52 -20.91
C VAL A 319 -16.47 -37.71 -21.88
N ARG A 320 -17.44 -37.76 -22.80
CA ARG A 320 -17.51 -38.76 -23.87
C ARG A 320 -16.78 -38.25 -25.12
N GLU A 321 -16.10 -39.15 -25.83
CA GLU A 321 -15.35 -38.87 -27.07
C GLU A 321 -14.31 -37.72 -26.96
N PRO A 322 -13.39 -37.74 -25.96
CA PRO A 322 -12.40 -36.68 -25.77
C PRO A 322 -11.23 -36.72 -26.78
N GLU A 323 -10.52 -35.59 -26.92
CA GLU A 323 -9.34 -35.49 -27.81
C GLU A 323 -8.14 -36.35 -27.37
N CYS A 324 -8.03 -36.59 -26.05
CA CYS A 324 -7.03 -37.42 -25.38
C CYS A 324 -7.71 -38.13 -24.20
N LYS A 325 -7.26 -39.33 -23.82
CA LYS A 325 -7.73 -39.98 -22.58
C LYS A 325 -7.41 -39.13 -21.34
N VAL A 326 -6.17 -38.67 -21.27
CA VAL A 326 -5.59 -37.80 -20.24
C VAL A 326 -4.58 -36.88 -20.94
N VAL A 327 -4.57 -35.59 -20.59
CA VAL A 327 -3.63 -34.58 -21.11
C VAL A 327 -2.56 -34.32 -20.04
N LYS A 328 -1.27 -34.41 -20.40
CA LYS A 328 -0.13 -34.33 -19.48
C LYS A 328 1.10 -33.69 -20.13
N PRO A 329 2.16 -33.33 -19.38
CA PRO A 329 3.41 -32.85 -19.97
C PRO A 329 4.00 -33.85 -20.96
N LEU A 330 4.47 -33.37 -22.12
CA LEU A 330 5.10 -34.20 -23.14
C LEU A 330 6.56 -34.53 -22.80
N GLY A 331 7.22 -33.67 -22.01
CA GLY A 331 8.45 -34.00 -21.30
C GLY A 331 9.67 -33.17 -21.70
N LEU A 332 9.47 -31.87 -21.95
CA LEU A 332 10.58 -30.92 -21.98
C LEU A 332 11.13 -30.70 -20.56
N ALA A 333 10.29 -30.55 -19.53
CA ALA A 333 10.77 -30.47 -18.15
C ALA A 333 11.34 -31.81 -17.65
N SER A 334 10.72 -32.93 -18.01
CA SER A 334 11.05 -34.26 -17.46
C SER A 334 12.17 -35.01 -18.20
N GLY A 335 13.02 -34.32 -18.97
CA GLY A 335 14.15 -34.93 -19.71
C GLY A 335 13.77 -35.92 -20.83
N ARG A 336 12.48 -36.18 -21.08
CA ARG A 336 12.02 -37.23 -22.02
C ARG A 336 12.36 -36.89 -23.48
N ILE A 337 12.30 -35.60 -23.83
CA ILE A 337 12.82 -35.08 -25.09
C ILE A 337 14.33 -34.81 -24.93
N PRO A 338 15.21 -35.32 -25.82
CA PRO A 338 16.67 -35.15 -25.70
C PRO A 338 17.13 -33.69 -25.83
N ASP A 339 18.22 -33.32 -25.16
CA ASP A 339 18.94 -32.07 -25.45
C ASP A 339 19.41 -32.01 -26.92
N SER A 340 19.86 -33.15 -27.48
CA SER A 340 20.26 -33.28 -28.88
C SER A 340 19.11 -33.15 -29.90
N ALA A 341 17.86 -33.06 -29.42
CA ALA A 341 16.68 -32.81 -30.25
C ALA A 341 16.19 -31.34 -30.15
N ILE A 342 16.87 -30.49 -29.37
CA ILE A 342 16.53 -29.08 -29.13
C ILE A 342 17.63 -28.18 -29.75
N ASN A 343 17.34 -27.51 -30.87
CA ASN A 343 18.27 -26.64 -31.58
C ASN A 343 17.73 -25.20 -31.67
N ALA A 344 18.53 -24.20 -31.33
CA ALA A 344 18.20 -22.77 -31.47
C ALA A 344 18.89 -22.12 -32.69
N THR A 345 18.42 -20.95 -33.13
CA THR A 345 19.18 -20.11 -34.10
C THR A 345 20.49 -19.63 -33.50
N SER A 346 20.45 -19.21 -32.24
CA SER A 346 21.58 -18.72 -31.48
C SER A 346 21.32 -18.84 -29.97
N GLU A 347 22.39 -18.70 -29.20
CA GLU A 347 22.40 -18.82 -27.74
C GLU A 347 23.45 -17.91 -27.10
N ARG A 348 23.20 -17.46 -25.88
CA ARG A 348 24.20 -16.82 -25.01
C ARG A 348 24.89 -17.89 -24.13
N PRO A 349 26.18 -17.72 -23.77
CA PRO A 349 26.85 -18.63 -22.82
C PRO A 349 26.07 -18.74 -21.50
N ASN A 350 25.98 -19.95 -20.95
CA ASN A 350 25.17 -20.36 -19.78
C ASN A 350 23.64 -20.40 -20.01
N TYR A 351 23.18 -19.99 -21.20
CA TYR A 351 21.77 -19.92 -21.60
C TYR A 351 21.54 -20.66 -22.93
N GLU A 352 22.20 -21.81 -23.09
CA GLU A 352 22.12 -22.69 -24.28
C GLU A 352 20.72 -23.24 -24.56
N ALA A 353 20.47 -23.71 -25.79
CA ALA A 353 19.16 -24.21 -26.26
C ALA A 353 18.54 -25.28 -25.32
N ARG A 354 19.36 -26.20 -24.80
CA ARG A 354 18.99 -27.22 -23.80
C ARG A 354 18.35 -26.67 -22.53
N ASN A 355 18.71 -25.46 -22.12
CA ASN A 355 18.29 -24.87 -20.85
C ASN A 355 16.86 -24.32 -20.88
N ILE A 356 16.12 -24.47 -21.99
CA ILE A 356 14.76 -23.90 -22.22
C ILE A 356 13.62 -24.57 -21.41
N ARG A 357 13.93 -25.61 -20.64
CA ARG A 357 12.97 -26.45 -19.88
C ARG A 357 12.37 -25.68 -18.68
N LEU A 358 11.08 -25.88 -18.33
CA LEU A 358 10.44 -25.12 -17.21
C LEU A 358 11.12 -25.27 -15.83
N ASN A 359 11.73 -26.42 -15.56
CA ASN A 359 12.48 -26.72 -14.34
C ASN A 359 13.95 -26.26 -14.38
N SER A 360 14.43 -25.78 -15.53
CA SER A 360 15.77 -25.20 -15.66
C SER A 360 15.94 -24.01 -14.72
N VAL A 361 17.10 -23.89 -14.08
CA VAL A 361 17.42 -22.75 -13.21
C VAL A 361 17.64 -21.49 -14.05
N THR A 362 18.47 -21.56 -15.10
CA THR A 362 18.84 -20.40 -15.93
C THR A 362 17.83 -20.09 -17.02
N GLY A 363 17.38 -21.06 -17.80
CA GLY A 363 16.57 -20.83 -19.02
C GLY A 363 17.42 -20.74 -20.29
N TRP A 364 16.77 -20.64 -21.46
CA TRP A 364 17.44 -20.30 -22.72
C TRP A 364 17.27 -18.80 -23.01
N CYS A 365 18.30 -18.20 -23.62
CA CYS A 365 18.31 -16.83 -24.11
C CYS A 365 19.08 -16.78 -25.44
N GLY A 366 18.41 -16.34 -26.51
CA GLY A 366 19.05 -16.19 -27.82
C GLY A 366 19.95 -14.96 -27.94
N LYS A 367 20.67 -14.85 -29.07
CA LYS A 367 21.28 -13.59 -29.49
C LYS A 367 20.26 -12.75 -30.27
N GLN A 368 20.55 -11.44 -30.38
CA GLN A 368 19.67 -10.49 -31.06
C GLN A 368 19.82 -10.63 -32.57
N GLU A 369 18.84 -11.27 -33.20
CA GLU A 369 18.83 -11.65 -34.61
C GLU A 369 17.47 -11.28 -35.23
N ALA A 370 17.36 -11.32 -36.57
CA ALA A 370 16.13 -10.91 -37.26
C ALA A 370 14.92 -11.82 -36.96
N PHE A 371 15.14 -13.06 -36.53
CA PHE A 371 14.11 -13.95 -36.02
C PHE A 371 14.74 -15.04 -35.14
N THR A 372 14.54 -14.97 -33.82
CA THR A 372 15.19 -15.85 -32.84
C THR A 372 14.22 -16.95 -32.40
N TYR A 373 14.57 -18.21 -32.65
CA TYR A 373 13.68 -19.35 -32.38
C TYR A 373 14.40 -20.59 -31.82
N VAL A 374 13.63 -21.47 -31.19
CA VAL A 374 14.05 -22.84 -30.85
C VAL A 374 13.17 -23.86 -31.57
N SER A 375 13.84 -24.80 -32.23
CA SER A 375 13.27 -25.97 -32.87
C SER A 375 13.44 -27.20 -31.98
N VAL A 376 12.44 -28.07 -31.96
CA VAL A 376 12.38 -29.30 -31.17
C VAL A 376 11.88 -30.45 -32.04
N ASP A 377 12.59 -31.56 -32.10
CA ASP A 377 12.05 -32.84 -32.57
C ASP A 377 11.53 -33.65 -31.37
N LEU A 378 10.23 -33.92 -31.34
CA LEU A 378 9.59 -34.75 -30.32
C LEU A 378 9.84 -36.27 -30.55
N GLY A 379 10.51 -36.65 -31.64
CA GLY A 379 10.90 -38.01 -32.01
C GLY A 379 9.75 -38.87 -32.57
N GLN A 380 8.52 -38.62 -32.12
CA GLN A 380 7.27 -39.21 -32.63
C GLN A 380 6.16 -38.15 -32.70
N VAL A 381 5.00 -38.49 -33.29
CA VAL A 381 3.87 -37.57 -33.40
C VAL A 381 3.05 -37.56 -32.10
N PHE A 382 2.79 -36.36 -31.57
CA PHE A 382 1.95 -36.12 -30.39
C PHE A 382 0.77 -35.19 -30.74
N ARG A 383 -0.34 -35.34 -30.00
CA ARG A 383 -1.44 -34.36 -29.94
C ARG A 383 -1.09 -33.29 -28.90
N VAL A 384 -0.60 -32.14 -29.33
CA VAL A 384 -0.31 -30.99 -28.44
C VAL A 384 -1.58 -30.17 -28.23
N LYS A 385 -1.93 -29.87 -26.97
CA LYS A 385 -3.19 -29.20 -26.58
C LYS A 385 -2.99 -27.91 -25.77
N ALA A 386 -1.86 -27.74 -25.07
CA ALA A 386 -1.51 -26.46 -24.45
C ALA A 386 0.01 -26.24 -24.39
N ILE A 387 0.42 -24.99 -24.22
CA ILE A 387 1.81 -24.56 -24.05
C ILE A 387 1.89 -23.81 -22.72
N LEU A 388 2.74 -24.29 -21.81
CA LEU A 388 3.05 -23.62 -20.56
C LEU A 388 4.30 -22.76 -20.77
N VAL A 389 4.22 -21.45 -20.53
CA VAL A 389 5.32 -20.49 -20.78
C VAL A 389 5.60 -19.68 -19.52
N LYS A 390 6.87 -19.51 -19.18
CA LYS A 390 7.31 -18.68 -18.05
C LYS A 390 8.52 -17.82 -18.45
N GLY A 391 8.57 -16.61 -17.91
CA GLY A 391 9.73 -15.74 -18.03
C GLY A 391 10.95 -16.29 -17.30
N VAL A 392 12.13 -15.82 -17.71
CA VAL A 392 13.38 -16.02 -16.98
C VAL A 392 13.52 -14.88 -15.97
N VAL A 393 13.68 -15.26 -14.70
CA VAL A 393 14.06 -14.35 -13.61
C VAL A 393 15.23 -15.02 -12.89
N THR A 394 16.45 -14.57 -13.19
CA THR A 394 17.66 -14.90 -12.43
C THR A 394 18.30 -13.60 -11.92
N ASN A 395 19.34 -13.73 -11.10
CA ASN A 395 20.07 -12.56 -10.59
C ASN A 395 20.84 -11.81 -11.70
N ASP A 396 21.17 -12.48 -12.80
CA ASP A 396 22.01 -11.94 -13.88
C ASP A 396 21.21 -11.54 -15.14
N VAL A 397 20.08 -12.20 -15.39
CA VAL A 397 19.22 -11.97 -16.57
C VAL A 397 17.74 -12.08 -16.18
N VAL A 398 17.00 -11.02 -16.51
CA VAL A 398 15.54 -11.03 -16.55
C VAL A 398 15.09 -10.92 -18.00
N GLY A 399 14.04 -11.64 -18.36
CA GLY A 399 13.38 -11.55 -19.67
C GLY A 399 12.11 -12.38 -19.74
N ARG A 400 11.05 -11.83 -20.34
CA ARG A 400 9.74 -12.50 -20.50
C ARG A 400 9.26 -12.32 -21.94
N PRO A 401 8.87 -13.38 -22.66
CA PRO A 401 8.25 -13.22 -23.96
C PRO A 401 6.87 -12.57 -23.77
N THR A 402 6.53 -11.62 -24.64
CA THR A 402 5.19 -10.99 -24.71
C THR A 402 4.41 -11.52 -25.91
N GLU A 403 5.10 -11.74 -27.04
CA GLU A 403 4.53 -12.34 -28.25
C GLU A 403 5.41 -13.48 -28.81
N ILE A 404 4.77 -14.60 -29.14
CA ILE A 404 5.42 -15.79 -29.70
C ILE A 404 4.66 -16.38 -30.90
N CYS A 405 5.41 -16.96 -31.85
CA CYS A 405 4.90 -17.79 -32.95
C CYS A 405 5.09 -19.28 -32.63
N PHE A 406 4.17 -20.13 -33.10
CA PHE A 406 4.26 -21.59 -33.02
C PHE A 406 4.15 -22.22 -34.40
N PHE A 407 5.16 -23.01 -34.80
CA PHE A 407 5.19 -23.73 -36.07
C PHE A 407 5.32 -25.23 -35.81
N TYR A 408 4.74 -26.07 -36.69
CA TYR A 408 4.79 -27.52 -36.53
C TYR A 408 4.72 -28.27 -37.88
N LYS A 409 5.17 -29.53 -37.88
CA LYS A 409 4.94 -30.52 -38.96
C LYS A 409 5.02 -31.95 -38.43
N GLN A 410 4.59 -32.94 -39.22
CA GLN A 410 4.54 -34.36 -38.80
C GLN A 410 5.71 -35.16 -39.38
N ALA A 411 6.00 -34.99 -40.66
CA ALA A 411 7.08 -35.67 -41.36
C ALA A 411 8.22 -34.70 -41.74
N GLU A 412 9.42 -35.26 -41.92
CA GLU A 412 10.64 -34.48 -42.16
C GLU A 412 10.64 -33.81 -43.54
N ASN A 413 10.00 -34.44 -44.53
CA ASN A 413 9.81 -33.96 -45.90
C ASN A 413 8.63 -32.99 -46.09
N GLU A 414 7.92 -32.63 -45.01
CA GLU A 414 6.86 -31.62 -45.05
C GLU A 414 7.39 -30.20 -44.82
N ASN A 415 6.63 -29.21 -45.28
CA ASN A 415 6.83 -27.81 -44.92
C ASN A 415 6.22 -27.52 -43.53
N TYR A 416 6.83 -26.61 -42.77
CA TYR A 416 6.25 -26.16 -41.49
C TYR A 416 4.96 -25.36 -41.69
N VAL A 417 3.97 -25.63 -40.85
CA VAL A 417 2.69 -24.91 -40.77
C VAL A 417 2.71 -23.98 -39.56
N VAL A 418 2.27 -22.73 -39.71
CA VAL A 418 2.13 -21.76 -38.62
C VAL A 418 0.77 -21.94 -37.94
N TYR A 419 0.74 -22.08 -36.61
CA TYR A 419 -0.50 -22.15 -35.84
C TYR A 419 -0.88 -20.76 -35.32
N PHE A 420 -1.69 -20.04 -36.11
CA PHE A 420 -1.98 -18.60 -35.94
C PHE A 420 -0.73 -17.70 -36.01
N PRO A 421 -0.85 -16.41 -36.36
CA PRO A 421 0.32 -15.56 -36.54
C PRO A 421 1.07 -15.31 -35.23
N TYR A 422 0.39 -14.90 -34.15
CA TYR A 422 1.01 -14.52 -32.87
C TYR A 422 0.11 -14.87 -31.67
N PHE A 423 0.72 -15.26 -30.55
CA PHE A 423 0.06 -15.34 -29.23
C PHE A 423 0.47 -14.16 -28.36
N ASN A 424 -0.49 -13.46 -27.72
CA ASN A 424 -0.24 -12.34 -26.82
C ASN A 424 -0.44 -12.75 -25.35
N LEU A 425 0.49 -12.37 -24.46
CA LEU A 425 0.42 -12.66 -23.03
C LEU A 425 0.01 -11.41 -22.22
N THR A 426 -1.14 -11.48 -21.55
CA THR A 426 -1.77 -10.34 -20.85
C THR A 426 -0.99 -9.83 -19.65
N MET A 427 -1.07 -8.51 -19.42
CA MET A 427 -0.56 -7.84 -18.23
C MET A 427 -1.65 -7.73 -17.14
N ARG A 428 -1.24 -7.82 -15.88
CA ARG A 428 -2.01 -7.45 -14.67
C ARG A 428 -1.07 -6.75 -13.68
N ASP A 429 -1.61 -6.20 -12.60
CA ASP A 429 -0.90 -5.29 -11.69
C ASP A 429 0.50 -5.76 -11.24
N PRO A 430 1.46 -4.82 -11.10
CA PRO A 430 2.88 -5.15 -11.02
C PRO A 430 3.26 -5.85 -9.72
N GLY A 431 3.97 -6.98 -9.86
CA GLY A 431 4.56 -7.72 -8.74
C GLY A 431 4.91 -9.16 -9.08
N ASN A 432 4.15 -9.82 -9.97
CA ASN A 432 4.24 -11.27 -10.19
C ASN A 432 5.00 -11.67 -11.48
N TYR A 433 6.28 -11.31 -11.59
CA TYR A 433 7.16 -11.79 -12.68
C TYR A 433 7.29 -13.32 -12.73
N GLY A 434 7.02 -14.01 -11.61
CA GLY A 434 7.05 -15.46 -11.49
C GLY A 434 5.78 -16.17 -11.97
N GLU A 435 4.77 -15.46 -12.45
CA GLU A 435 3.52 -16.01 -12.96
C GLU A 435 3.77 -17.00 -14.13
N LEU A 436 3.16 -18.18 -14.06
CA LEU A 436 3.24 -19.22 -15.08
C LEU A 436 2.01 -19.12 -16.00
N ALA A 437 2.23 -18.72 -17.25
CA ALA A 437 1.15 -18.59 -18.23
C ALA A 437 0.82 -19.93 -18.90
N MET A 438 -0.47 -20.24 -19.04
CA MET A 438 -0.97 -21.42 -19.75
C MET A 438 -1.74 -21.01 -21.00
N ILE A 439 -1.15 -21.25 -22.17
CA ILE A 439 -1.77 -21.01 -23.48
C ILE A 439 -2.48 -22.30 -23.92
N THR A 440 -3.81 -22.34 -23.87
CA THR A 440 -4.60 -23.48 -24.33
C THR A 440 -4.92 -23.37 -25.84
N LEU A 441 -4.74 -24.47 -26.57
CA LEU A 441 -5.02 -24.53 -28.01
C LEU A 441 -6.49 -24.96 -28.22
N PRO A 442 -7.34 -24.16 -28.91
CA PRO A 442 -8.75 -24.50 -29.09
C PRO A 442 -8.98 -25.87 -29.70
N LYS A 443 -8.12 -26.26 -30.66
CA LYS A 443 -8.02 -27.61 -31.22
C LYS A 443 -6.57 -28.08 -31.14
N TYR A 444 -6.36 -29.35 -30.77
CA TYR A 444 -5.03 -29.96 -30.75
C TYR A 444 -4.32 -29.90 -32.12
N VAL A 445 -2.99 -29.86 -32.10
CA VAL A 445 -2.16 -30.10 -33.28
C VAL A 445 -1.48 -31.46 -33.21
N GLN A 446 -1.38 -32.14 -34.34
CA GLN A 446 -0.51 -33.30 -34.51
C GLN A 446 0.86 -32.82 -34.99
N ALA A 447 1.87 -32.99 -34.14
CA ALA A 447 3.21 -32.51 -34.38
C ALA A 447 4.26 -33.55 -33.97
N ARG A 448 5.32 -33.67 -34.77
CA ARG A 448 6.60 -34.27 -34.34
C ARG A 448 7.67 -33.19 -34.25
N PHE A 449 7.86 -32.43 -35.32
CA PHE A 449 8.80 -31.31 -35.35
C PHE A 449 8.06 -30.03 -35.03
N VAL A 450 8.59 -29.25 -34.09
CA VAL A 450 8.00 -28.03 -33.54
C VAL A 450 9.03 -26.90 -33.59
N ILE A 451 8.59 -25.66 -33.80
CA ILE A 451 9.41 -24.46 -33.61
C ILE A 451 8.62 -23.44 -32.80
N LEU A 452 9.24 -22.90 -31.75
CA LEU A 452 8.73 -21.75 -30.99
C LEU A 452 9.63 -20.55 -31.28
N GLY A 453 9.07 -19.53 -31.94
CA GLY A 453 9.78 -18.30 -32.28
C GLY A 453 9.38 -17.16 -31.36
N ILE A 454 10.35 -16.40 -30.83
CA ILE A 454 10.06 -15.17 -30.10
C ILE A 454 9.86 -14.05 -31.12
N VAL A 455 8.81 -13.26 -30.94
CA VAL A 455 8.46 -12.12 -31.80
C VAL A 455 8.59 -10.81 -31.05
N SER A 456 8.13 -10.77 -29.80
CA SER A 456 8.28 -9.64 -28.90
C SER A 456 8.57 -10.14 -27.47
N TYR A 457 9.35 -9.38 -26.73
CA TYR A 457 9.81 -9.71 -25.38
C TYR A 457 10.08 -8.45 -24.56
N MET A 458 9.93 -8.57 -23.24
CA MET A 458 10.45 -7.61 -22.27
C MET A 458 11.88 -8.00 -21.88
N ASP A 459 12.75 -6.99 -21.77
CA ASP A 459 14.17 -7.03 -21.40
C ASP A 459 15.08 -7.89 -22.30
N ASN A 460 14.91 -9.21 -22.30
CA ASN A 460 15.71 -10.15 -23.08
C ASN A 460 14.85 -11.23 -23.74
N ALA A 461 15.31 -11.72 -24.89
CA ALA A 461 14.73 -12.83 -25.65
C ALA A 461 14.98 -14.18 -24.95
N CYS A 462 14.42 -14.32 -23.75
CA CYS A 462 14.59 -15.44 -22.84
C CYS A 462 13.24 -16.03 -22.48
N LEU A 463 13.12 -17.37 -22.47
CA LEU A 463 11.93 -18.06 -21.99
C LEU A 463 12.24 -19.45 -21.45
N LYS A 464 11.27 -19.99 -20.71
CA LYS A 464 11.18 -21.42 -20.38
C LYS A 464 9.79 -21.92 -20.79
N PHE A 465 9.69 -23.12 -21.37
CA PHE A 465 8.39 -23.70 -21.73
C PHE A 465 8.30 -25.22 -21.58
N GLU A 466 7.06 -25.71 -21.59
CA GLU A 466 6.67 -27.13 -21.66
C GLU A 466 5.44 -27.27 -22.55
N LEU A 467 5.29 -28.43 -23.20
CA LEU A 467 4.13 -28.76 -24.03
C LEU A 467 3.24 -29.75 -23.28
N MET A 468 1.92 -29.50 -23.29
CA MET A 468 0.92 -30.38 -22.69
C MET A 468 0.12 -31.07 -23.79
N GLY A 469 -0.08 -32.38 -23.68
CA GLY A 469 -0.74 -33.17 -24.74
C GLY A 469 -0.87 -34.66 -24.42
N CYS A 470 -1.03 -35.47 -25.46
CA CYS A 470 -0.93 -36.93 -25.39
C CYS A 470 -0.23 -37.53 -26.62
N GLU A 471 0.19 -38.79 -26.51
CA GLU A 471 0.71 -39.59 -27.64
C GLU A 471 -0.44 -39.94 -28.59
N GLU A 472 -0.21 -39.94 -29.91
CA GLU A 472 -1.26 -40.17 -30.91
C GLU A 472 -1.90 -41.57 -30.72
N PRO A 473 -3.21 -41.67 -30.42
CA PRO A 473 -3.86 -42.93 -30.07
C PRO A 473 -4.13 -43.80 -31.30
N LYS A 474 -4.00 -45.13 -31.15
CA LYS A 474 -4.26 -46.11 -32.21
C LYS A 474 -5.75 -46.30 -32.54
N SER A 475 -6.63 -45.76 -31.71
CA SER A 475 -8.09 -45.75 -31.85
C SER A 475 -8.66 -44.69 -30.91
N GLU A 476 -9.66 -43.92 -31.34
CA GLU A 476 -10.22 -42.84 -30.51
C GLU A 476 -10.86 -43.35 -29.20
N PRO A 477 -10.75 -42.60 -28.10
CA PRO A 477 -11.28 -42.99 -26.79
C PRO A 477 -12.80 -42.74 -26.68
N LEU A 478 -13.50 -43.64 -25.98
CA LEU A 478 -14.94 -43.48 -25.68
C LEU A 478 -15.20 -42.52 -24.51
N LEU A 479 -14.30 -42.48 -23.53
CA LEU A 479 -14.38 -41.68 -22.29
C LEU A 479 -12.98 -41.20 -21.89
N GLY A 480 -12.91 -40.07 -21.19
CA GLY A 480 -11.68 -39.43 -20.69
C GLY A 480 -11.92 -37.94 -20.42
N TYR A 481 -10.88 -37.12 -20.38
CA TYR A 481 -10.98 -35.73 -19.90
C TYR A 481 -10.90 -34.67 -21.00
N ASP A 482 -11.55 -33.54 -20.74
CA ASP A 482 -11.59 -32.35 -21.59
C ASP A 482 -10.32 -31.48 -21.49
N TYR A 483 -9.69 -31.42 -20.31
CA TYR A 483 -8.41 -30.76 -20.06
C TYR A 483 -7.44 -31.64 -19.25
N GLY A 484 -6.20 -31.15 -19.09
CA GLY A 484 -5.23 -31.67 -18.11
C GLY A 484 -5.24 -30.83 -16.83
N TYR A 485 -4.62 -31.35 -15.77
CA TYR A 485 -4.56 -30.67 -14.46
C TYR A 485 -3.79 -29.32 -14.50
N SER A 486 -4.13 -28.42 -13.58
CA SER A 486 -3.44 -27.13 -13.35
C SER A 486 -2.39 -27.23 -12.21
N PRO A 487 -1.28 -26.45 -12.23
CA PRO A 487 -0.40 -26.17 -11.08
C PRO A 487 -0.92 -24.98 -10.18
N CYS A 488 -0.17 -24.52 -9.14
CA CYS A 488 -0.71 -23.98 -7.85
C CYS A 488 -0.19 -22.59 -7.22
N VAL A 489 -1.07 -21.71 -6.59
CA VAL A 489 -0.99 -20.43 -5.69
C VAL A 489 -2.43 -19.95 -5.18
N ASP A 490 -2.78 -19.10 -4.12
CA ASP A 490 -3.75 -19.08 -2.86
C ASP A 490 -5.24 -18.41 -2.56
N ASN A 491 -6.06 -18.72 -1.44
CA ASN A 491 -7.40 -18.08 -0.88
C ASN A 491 -8.24 -18.54 0.49
N TYR A 492 -9.44 -17.95 0.98
CA TYR A 492 -10.21 -18.07 2.36
C TYR A 492 -11.85 -17.89 2.59
N GLU A 493 -12.57 -18.10 3.79
CA GLU A 493 -14.08 -17.77 4.18
C GLU A 493 -14.69 -17.77 5.73
N PRO A 494 -15.78 -16.99 6.16
CA PRO A 494 -16.50 -16.71 7.54
C PRO A 494 -17.64 -17.50 8.45
N PRO A 495 -18.12 -16.93 9.67
CA PRO A 495 -19.25 -17.19 10.75
C PRO A 495 -20.87 -17.07 10.70
N VAL A 496 -21.72 -17.45 11.74
CA VAL A 496 -23.28 -17.39 11.80
C VAL A 496 -24.09 -17.32 13.19
N PHE A 497 -25.46 -17.06 13.27
CA PHE A 497 -26.33 -16.83 14.52
C PHE A 497 -27.82 -17.40 14.52
N GLN A 498 -28.84 -16.95 15.32
CA GLN A 498 -30.01 -17.82 15.67
C GLN A 498 -31.46 -17.43 16.31
N ASN A 499 -32.33 -16.37 16.11
CA ASN A 499 -33.89 -16.42 15.96
C ASN A 499 -34.72 -15.10 15.67
N CYS A 500 -34.55 -14.35 14.57
CA CYS A 500 -35.22 -13.07 14.25
C CYS A 500 -36.30 -12.92 13.03
N PRO A 501 -37.43 -12.10 13.07
CA PRO A 501 -38.37 -11.65 11.96
C PRO A 501 -37.91 -10.79 10.73
N GLN A 502 -38.79 -9.97 10.06
CA GLN A 502 -38.54 -9.44 8.68
C GLN A 502 -39.21 -8.12 8.15
N GLN A 503 -40.31 -7.55 8.69
CA GLN A 503 -41.04 -6.40 8.05
C GLN A 503 -41.62 -5.37 9.07
N PRO A 504 -41.77 -4.07 8.70
CA PRO A 504 -42.13 -2.96 9.61
C PRO A 504 -43.65 -2.66 9.76
N ILE A 505 -44.01 -1.77 10.70
CA ILE A 505 -45.41 -1.43 11.09
C ILE A 505 -45.60 0.12 11.20
N VAL A 506 -46.84 0.64 11.06
CA VAL A 506 -47.16 2.09 10.91
C VAL A 506 -48.36 2.54 11.80
N VAL A 507 -48.45 3.83 12.16
CA VAL A 507 -49.33 4.39 13.21
C VAL A 507 -50.32 5.47 12.69
N GLN A 508 -51.44 5.74 13.39
CA GLN A 508 -52.53 6.66 12.99
C GLN A 508 -52.86 7.75 14.03
N LYS A 509 -53.24 8.98 13.59
CA LYS A 509 -53.57 10.15 14.45
C LYS A 509 -55.07 10.35 14.69
N GLY A 510 -55.44 10.88 15.87
CA GLY A 510 -56.82 11.25 16.28
C GLY A 510 -57.11 12.76 16.33
N PRO A 511 -58.35 13.18 16.66
CA PRO A 511 -58.86 14.55 16.43
C PRO A 511 -58.23 15.67 17.29
N ASN A 512 -57.46 15.32 18.33
CA ASN A 512 -56.67 16.27 19.12
C ASN A 512 -55.17 16.24 18.77
N GLY A 513 -54.76 15.46 17.75
CA GLY A 513 -53.38 15.39 17.22
C GLY A 513 -52.53 14.15 17.59
N GLY A 514 -52.95 13.29 18.54
CA GLY A 514 -52.14 12.16 19.08
C GLY A 514 -52.31 10.79 18.41
N LEU A 515 -51.42 9.81 18.73
CA LEU A 515 -51.19 8.50 18.06
C LEU A 515 -51.63 7.22 18.87
N LEU A 516 -51.40 5.98 18.36
CA LEU A 516 -51.96 4.66 18.83
C LEU A 516 -50.91 3.45 18.89
N PRO A 517 -51.20 2.20 19.41
CA PRO A 517 -50.19 1.14 19.85
C PRO A 517 -50.02 -0.30 19.15
N VAL A 518 -48.92 -1.12 19.42
CA VAL A 518 -48.34 -2.35 18.65
C VAL A 518 -47.54 -3.54 19.46
N ASN A 519 -47.03 -4.72 18.89
CA ASN A 519 -46.30 -5.97 19.54
C ASN A 519 -45.61 -7.22 18.71
N PHE A 520 -44.46 -7.96 19.06
CA PHE A 520 -43.76 -9.20 18.38
C PHE A 520 -42.84 -10.30 19.25
N THR A 521 -41.85 -11.22 18.81
CA THR A 521 -41.01 -12.32 19.60
C THR A 521 -39.49 -12.96 19.23
N GLU A 522 -38.36 -12.77 20.02
CA GLU A 522 -36.92 -13.33 20.43
C GLU A 522 -35.75 -14.25 19.67
N PRO A 523 -34.32 -14.17 19.79
CA PRO A 523 -33.22 -14.69 18.78
C PRO A 523 -31.61 -15.20 18.87
N VAL A 524 -30.97 -16.43 19.05
CA VAL A 524 -29.50 -16.84 19.47
C VAL A 524 -28.20 -16.70 18.56
N ALA A 525 -27.03 -17.40 18.80
CA ALA A 525 -25.60 -17.11 18.37
C ALA A 525 -24.53 -18.28 18.24
N VAL A 526 -23.51 -18.27 17.30
CA VAL A 526 -22.24 -19.13 17.27
C VAL A 526 -21.03 -18.68 16.31
N ASP A 527 -19.85 -19.35 16.31
CA ASP A 527 -18.78 -19.36 15.24
C ASP A 527 -17.91 -20.66 15.23
N ASN A 528 -17.12 -20.94 14.17
CA ASN A 528 -16.32 -22.14 13.92
C ASN A 528 -14.83 -22.12 14.34
N SER A 529 -14.18 -20.95 14.45
CA SER A 529 -12.71 -20.80 14.55
C SER A 529 -12.10 -21.21 15.91
N GLY A 530 -12.84 -21.96 16.72
CA GLY A 530 -12.48 -22.37 18.08
C GLY A 530 -12.75 -21.30 19.15
N SER A 531 -12.95 -20.03 18.78
CA SER A 531 -13.36 -18.96 19.70
C SER A 531 -14.01 -17.79 18.97
N ILE A 532 -15.30 -17.55 19.22
CA ILE A 532 -15.89 -16.21 18.99
C ILE A 532 -15.17 -15.24 19.93
N ALA A 533 -14.51 -14.23 19.39
CA ALA A 533 -13.81 -13.25 20.23
C ALA A 533 -14.75 -12.39 21.10
N ARG A 534 -16.05 -12.22 20.74
CA ARG A 534 -16.90 -11.10 21.21
C ARG A 534 -18.41 -11.27 20.94
N LEU A 535 -19.30 -10.91 21.89
CA LEU A 535 -20.78 -11.06 21.81
C LEU A 535 -21.55 -10.03 22.70
N GLU A 536 -22.10 -8.91 22.19
CA GLU A 536 -22.35 -7.66 23.01
C GLU A 536 -23.68 -6.83 22.91
N VAL A 537 -24.88 -7.38 22.77
CA VAL A 537 -26.21 -6.81 23.17
C VAL A 537 -26.69 -5.38 22.58
N LYS A 538 -27.98 -4.85 22.42
CA LYS A 538 -28.27 -3.44 21.85
C LYS A 538 -29.55 -2.44 22.03
N PRO A 539 -30.13 -1.69 23.08
CA PRO A 539 -29.92 -1.17 24.50
C PRO A 539 -30.53 -1.93 25.69
N PRO A 540 -29.96 -1.90 26.90
CA PRO A 540 -30.12 -2.98 27.90
C PRO A 540 -31.46 -2.94 28.67
N SER A 541 -32.58 -2.65 28.00
CA SER A 541 -33.63 -1.79 28.58
C SER A 541 -35.08 -2.11 28.18
N PHE A 542 -35.35 -2.67 27.01
CA PHE A 542 -36.65 -3.23 26.63
C PHE A 542 -36.91 -4.50 27.45
N LYS A 543 -38.15 -4.65 27.88
CA LYS A 543 -38.61 -5.79 28.66
C LYS A 543 -39.96 -6.23 28.12
N THR A 544 -40.03 -7.48 27.67
CA THR A 544 -41.31 -8.16 27.39
C THR A 544 -42.12 -8.23 28.70
N PRO A 545 -43.44 -7.98 28.70
CA PRO A 545 -44.34 -7.86 27.55
C PRO A 545 -44.99 -6.46 27.34
N THR A 546 -45.92 -6.43 26.40
CA THR A 546 -46.57 -5.33 25.63
C THR A 546 -48.05 -5.11 26.03
N PRO A 547 -48.81 -4.09 25.54
CA PRO A 547 -48.65 -3.24 24.34
C PRO A 547 -48.15 -1.80 24.57
N ILE A 548 -47.66 -1.15 23.51
CA ILE A 548 -46.93 0.15 23.56
C ILE A 548 -47.39 1.10 22.44
N THR A 549 -47.58 2.40 22.75
CA THR A 549 -47.81 3.50 21.77
C THR A 549 -46.50 4.03 21.20
N VAL A 550 -46.46 4.32 19.89
CA VAL A 550 -45.24 4.76 19.19
C VAL A 550 -45.48 6.08 18.45
N PHE A 551 -44.49 6.98 18.48
CA PHE A 551 -44.57 8.34 17.93
C PHE A 551 -43.54 8.64 16.82
N GLU A 552 -42.53 7.77 16.67
CA GLU A 552 -41.34 7.89 15.82
C GLU A 552 -40.89 6.48 15.33
N ASP A 553 -39.84 6.40 14.54
CA ASP A 553 -39.33 5.14 13.95
C ASP A 553 -38.45 4.37 14.97
N VAL A 554 -38.59 3.03 15.08
CA VAL A 554 -38.00 2.21 16.17
C VAL A 554 -37.19 1.03 15.62
N SER A 555 -35.87 1.00 15.86
CA SER A 555 -34.88 0.14 15.19
C SER A 555 -33.60 -0.16 16.03
N ILE A 556 -32.76 -1.17 15.67
CA ILE A 556 -31.81 -1.85 16.59
C ILE A 556 -30.52 -2.55 15.98
N LYS A 557 -29.86 -3.57 16.64
CA LYS A 557 -28.96 -4.62 16.04
C LYS A 557 -28.28 -5.65 16.99
N TYR A 558 -27.42 -6.60 16.52
CA TYR A 558 -26.70 -7.63 17.36
C TYR A 558 -25.48 -8.43 16.59
N ILE A 559 -24.22 -8.86 17.08
CA ILE A 559 -22.87 -9.31 16.38
C ILE A 559 -22.12 -10.71 16.70
N ALA A 560 -21.12 -11.21 15.86
CA ALA A 560 -19.79 -11.94 16.15
C ALA A 560 -18.55 -11.75 15.13
N PHE A 561 -17.31 -12.35 15.31
CA PHE A 561 -15.97 -12.17 14.57
C PHE A 561 -14.87 -13.35 14.54
N ASP A 562 -13.75 -13.35 13.70
CA ASP A 562 -12.60 -14.38 13.56
C ASP A 562 -11.06 -13.92 13.46
N TYR A 563 -10.09 -14.79 13.03
CA TYR A 563 -8.59 -14.63 13.04
C TYR A 563 -7.83 -14.40 11.70
N ASP A 564 -8.26 -14.98 10.57
CA ASP A 564 -7.71 -14.64 9.23
C ASP A 564 -8.59 -13.54 8.52
N GLY A 565 -9.81 -13.16 9.03
CA GLY A 565 -10.49 -11.89 8.62
C GLY A 565 -11.95 -11.41 9.00
N ASN A 566 -12.93 -12.14 9.61
CA ASN A 566 -14.39 -11.90 9.34
C ASN A 566 -15.42 -11.57 10.50
N ALA A 567 -16.77 -11.43 10.22
CA ALA A 567 -17.89 -11.03 11.17
C ALA A 567 -19.39 -11.31 10.73
N ALA A 568 -20.45 -11.25 11.62
CA ALA A 568 -21.93 -11.44 11.30
C ALA A 568 -23.03 -10.82 12.26
N ILE A 569 -24.14 -10.13 11.77
CA ILE A 569 -24.99 -9.04 12.45
C ILE A 569 -26.55 -8.73 11.99
N CYS A 570 -27.66 -8.64 12.84
CA CYS A 570 -29.22 -8.74 12.59
C CYS A 570 -30.11 -7.54 13.26
N GLU A 571 -31.27 -6.93 12.77
CA GLU A 571 -32.34 -5.93 13.40
C GLU A 571 -33.89 -5.74 12.89
N ILE A 572 -34.87 -4.95 13.49
CA ILE A 572 -36.24 -4.49 12.90
C ILE A 572 -36.64 -2.95 12.90
N ASN A 573 -37.87 -2.51 12.44
CA ASN A 573 -38.25 -1.11 12.02
C ASN A 573 -39.74 -0.55 12.09
N ILE A 574 -39.95 0.81 11.98
CA ILE A 574 -41.23 1.65 11.90
C ILE A 574 -41.04 2.95 11.00
N THR A 575 -42.05 3.86 10.72
CA THR A 575 -42.00 5.10 9.82
C THR A 575 -42.92 6.35 10.16
N VAL A 576 -42.49 7.65 9.96
CA VAL A 576 -43.18 8.97 10.32
C VAL A 576 -42.87 10.26 9.41
N PRO A 577 -43.66 11.41 9.38
CA PRO A 577 -43.50 12.63 8.49
C PRO A 577 -43.44 14.11 9.12
N ASP A 578 -43.69 15.24 8.37
CA ASP A 578 -42.81 16.48 8.27
C ASP A 578 -43.38 17.98 8.22
N ASP A 579 -42.49 19.01 8.27
CA ASP A 579 -42.66 20.52 8.19
C ASP A 579 -41.30 21.25 7.75
N THR A 580 -41.09 21.75 6.50
CA THR A 580 -39.71 21.97 5.91
C THR A 580 -39.35 23.23 5.04
N PRO A 581 -38.03 23.59 4.92
CA PRO A 581 -37.46 24.68 4.08
C PRO A 581 -36.96 24.25 2.66
N PRO A 582 -36.63 25.18 1.74
CA PRO A 582 -36.27 24.90 0.34
C PRO A 582 -34.96 24.10 0.16
N ARG A 583 -34.93 23.16 -0.79
CA ARG A 583 -33.77 22.30 -1.07
C ARG A 583 -32.85 22.93 -2.12
N LEU A 584 -31.66 23.31 -1.67
CA LEU A 584 -30.55 23.79 -2.50
C LEU A 584 -29.48 22.70 -2.64
N SER A 585 -28.95 22.51 -3.85
CA SER A 585 -27.82 21.63 -4.14
C SER A 585 -26.81 22.36 -5.04
N CYS A 586 -25.59 22.55 -4.51
CA CYS A 586 -24.47 23.11 -5.27
C CYS A 586 -23.87 22.08 -6.24
N PRO A 587 -23.16 22.52 -7.29
CA PRO A 587 -22.18 21.67 -7.95
C PRO A 587 -21.06 21.28 -6.97
N GLN A 588 -20.43 20.13 -7.19
CA GLN A 588 -19.18 19.79 -6.53
C GLN A 588 -18.06 20.76 -6.96
N SER A 589 -17.05 20.93 -6.09
CA SER A 589 -15.80 21.62 -6.40
C SER A 589 -15.16 21.07 -7.69
N TYR A 590 -14.56 21.94 -8.51
CA TYR A 590 -14.00 21.51 -9.79
C TYR A 590 -12.72 22.28 -10.17
N VAL A 591 -11.92 21.66 -11.04
CA VAL A 591 -10.69 22.23 -11.59
C VAL A 591 -10.97 22.86 -12.96
N LEU A 592 -10.26 23.93 -13.28
CA LEU A 592 -10.13 24.48 -14.63
C LEU A 592 -8.71 24.20 -15.15
N GLU A 593 -8.63 23.53 -16.30
CA GLU A 593 -7.36 23.16 -16.93
C GLU A 593 -7.04 24.11 -18.08
N LEU A 594 -5.83 24.66 -18.08
CA LEU A 594 -5.33 25.57 -19.12
C LEU A 594 -4.39 24.83 -20.07
N VAL A 595 -4.62 24.99 -21.37
CA VAL A 595 -3.73 24.45 -22.42
C VAL A 595 -2.67 25.49 -22.80
N ASP A 596 -3.13 26.73 -23.03
CA ASP A 596 -2.24 27.88 -23.25
C ASP A 596 -1.67 28.41 -21.93
N ARG A 597 -0.39 28.79 -21.95
CA ARG A 597 0.31 29.38 -20.80
C ARG A 597 -0.27 30.75 -20.44
N GLN A 598 -0.88 30.87 -19.26
CA GLN A 598 -1.42 32.12 -18.70
C GLN A 598 -1.16 32.16 -17.20
N ASP A 599 -0.63 33.25 -16.65
CA ASP A 599 -0.26 33.30 -15.23
C ASP A 599 -1.47 33.28 -14.26
N SER A 600 -2.66 33.66 -14.75
CA SER A 600 -3.93 33.56 -14.03
C SER A 600 -5.12 33.52 -14.98
N TYR A 601 -6.26 33.00 -14.50
CA TYR A 601 -7.51 32.88 -15.25
C TYR A 601 -8.67 33.56 -14.52
N VAL A 602 -9.58 34.19 -15.28
CA VAL A 602 -10.72 34.94 -14.74
C VAL A 602 -11.99 34.08 -14.80
N VAL A 603 -12.59 33.80 -13.65
CA VAL A 603 -13.80 32.95 -13.54
C VAL A 603 -15.03 33.82 -13.24
N ASN A 604 -16.10 33.61 -14.00
CA ASN A 604 -17.43 34.23 -13.79
C ASN A 604 -18.40 33.19 -13.21
N PHE A 605 -18.65 33.23 -11.91
CA PHE A 605 -19.44 32.21 -11.23
C PHE A 605 -20.93 32.27 -11.57
N ASN A 606 -21.44 33.41 -12.06
CA ASN A 606 -22.83 33.56 -12.49
C ASN A 606 -23.21 32.63 -13.66
N GLU A 607 -22.24 32.23 -14.49
CA GLU A 607 -22.44 31.25 -15.57
C GLU A 607 -22.60 29.81 -15.05
N THR A 608 -22.06 29.51 -13.86
CA THR A 608 -22.19 28.20 -13.20
C THR A 608 -23.62 27.93 -12.69
N ARG A 609 -24.51 28.92 -12.72
CA ARG A 609 -25.92 28.82 -12.31
C ARG A 609 -26.69 27.67 -12.97
N ARG A 610 -26.26 27.19 -14.14
CA ARG A 610 -26.84 26.00 -14.79
C ARG A 610 -26.53 24.67 -14.07
N ARG A 611 -25.58 24.65 -13.14
CA ARG A 611 -25.16 23.49 -12.34
C ARG A 611 -25.65 23.52 -10.89
N VAL A 612 -26.29 24.60 -10.45
CA VAL A 612 -26.94 24.68 -9.13
C VAL A 612 -28.38 24.21 -9.28
N ASN A 613 -28.78 23.16 -8.57
CA ASN A 613 -30.16 22.69 -8.55
C ASN A 613 -30.88 23.27 -7.33
N VAL A 614 -32.08 23.82 -7.53
CA VAL A 614 -32.87 24.44 -6.47
C VAL A 614 -34.32 24.05 -6.64
N SER A 615 -34.87 23.36 -5.64
CA SER A 615 -36.23 22.85 -5.66
C SER A 615 -36.90 23.14 -4.31
N ASP A 616 -38.06 23.76 -4.36
CA ASP A 616 -38.93 24.02 -3.23
C ASP A 616 -40.33 23.52 -3.59
N GLU A 617 -41.00 22.86 -2.64
CA GLU A 617 -42.39 22.41 -2.84
C GLU A 617 -43.39 23.59 -2.74
N SER A 618 -42.91 24.77 -2.32
CA SER A 618 -43.69 26.01 -2.15
C SER A 618 -43.60 27.02 -3.31
N GLY A 619 -42.54 27.02 -4.14
CA GLY A 619 -42.48 27.80 -5.39
C GLY A 619 -41.09 28.23 -5.89
N ASP A 620 -41.05 29.29 -6.72
CA ASP A 620 -39.81 29.81 -7.32
C ASP A 620 -38.83 30.40 -6.29
N VAL A 621 -37.54 30.10 -6.44
CA VAL A 621 -36.47 30.42 -5.47
C VAL A 621 -35.43 31.37 -6.10
N LYS A 622 -34.98 32.39 -5.35
CA LYS A 622 -33.97 33.37 -5.77
C LYS A 622 -32.57 32.96 -5.32
N VAL A 623 -31.59 32.97 -6.25
CA VAL A 623 -30.20 32.51 -6.03
C VAL A 623 -29.18 33.65 -6.24
N VAL A 624 -28.13 33.69 -5.41
CA VAL A 624 -27.00 34.66 -5.46
C VAL A 624 -25.66 33.92 -5.24
N PHE A 625 -24.57 34.40 -5.88
CA PHE A 625 -23.20 33.92 -5.70
C PHE A 625 -22.34 34.99 -5.01
N VAL A 626 -21.41 34.57 -4.15
CA VAL A 626 -20.41 35.43 -3.48
C VAL A 626 -19.05 34.72 -3.47
N PRO A 627 -18.00 35.29 -4.11
CA PRO A 627 -18.04 36.42 -5.04
C PRO A 627 -18.79 36.08 -6.36
N ASP A 628 -19.09 37.08 -7.19
CA ASP A 628 -19.65 36.85 -8.54
C ASP A 628 -18.57 36.47 -9.57
N ARG A 629 -17.34 36.93 -9.33
CA ARG A 629 -16.15 36.72 -10.16
C ARG A 629 -14.88 36.62 -9.32
N ALA A 630 -13.87 35.92 -9.81
CA ALA A 630 -12.52 35.91 -9.23
C ALA A 630 -11.43 35.81 -10.31
N VAL A 631 -10.19 36.13 -9.92
CA VAL A 631 -8.98 35.95 -10.76
C VAL A 631 -8.06 35.00 -10.01
N ILE A 632 -7.86 33.80 -10.55
CA ILE A 632 -7.19 32.69 -9.85
C ILE A 632 -5.85 32.40 -10.56
N PRO A 633 -4.70 32.45 -9.87
CA PRO A 633 -3.41 32.08 -10.44
C PRO A 633 -3.31 30.56 -10.66
N ILE A 634 -2.42 30.11 -11.55
CA ILE A 634 -2.12 28.68 -11.69
C ILE A 634 -1.63 28.12 -10.34
N GLY A 635 -2.17 26.96 -9.95
CA GLY A 635 -1.94 26.32 -8.65
C GLY A 635 -2.81 26.87 -7.51
N GLY A 636 -3.46 28.02 -7.70
CA GLY A 636 -4.37 28.63 -6.74
C GLY A 636 -5.79 28.05 -6.75
N PHE A 637 -6.56 28.43 -5.74
CA PHE A 637 -7.98 28.10 -5.60
C PHE A 637 -8.77 29.26 -4.98
N GLU A 638 -10.06 29.32 -5.25
CA GLU A 638 -11.02 30.29 -4.70
C GLU A 638 -12.22 29.54 -4.08
N ASN A 639 -12.77 30.08 -2.99
CA ASN A 639 -13.97 29.57 -2.33
C ASN A 639 -15.21 30.37 -2.77
N VAL A 640 -16.27 29.69 -3.21
CA VAL A 640 -17.51 30.32 -3.69
C VAL A 640 -18.69 29.91 -2.83
N THR A 641 -19.47 30.89 -2.36
CA THR A 641 -20.71 30.67 -1.60
C THR A 641 -21.93 30.93 -2.49
N VAL A 642 -22.93 30.05 -2.40
CA VAL A 642 -24.22 30.18 -3.07
C VAL A 642 -25.32 30.29 -2.02
N VAL A 643 -26.22 31.26 -2.17
CA VAL A 643 -27.36 31.48 -1.27
C VAL A 643 -28.65 31.42 -2.07
N ALA A 644 -29.61 30.61 -1.62
CA ALA A 644 -30.96 30.50 -2.16
C ALA A 644 -32.01 30.96 -1.14
N SER A 645 -33.09 31.56 -1.61
CA SER A 645 -34.16 32.15 -0.78
C SER A 645 -35.54 31.93 -1.42
N ASP A 646 -36.49 31.37 -0.67
CA ASP A 646 -37.86 31.13 -1.13
C ASP A 646 -38.75 32.39 -1.02
N LYS A 647 -40.04 32.24 -1.28
CA LYS A 647 -41.04 33.33 -1.19
C LYS A 647 -41.57 33.58 0.23
N SER A 648 -41.33 32.66 1.16
CA SER A 648 -41.76 32.71 2.56
C SER A 648 -40.72 33.35 3.48
N GLY A 649 -39.46 33.42 3.02
CA GLY A 649 -38.31 33.98 3.74
C GLY A 649 -37.29 32.94 4.19
N ASN A 650 -37.51 31.64 3.96
CA ASN A 650 -36.55 30.60 4.30
C ASN A 650 -35.35 30.66 3.36
N GLN A 651 -34.16 30.39 3.89
CA GLN A 651 -32.92 30.44 3.14
C GLN A 651 -32.12 29.15 3.31
N ALA A 652 -31.45 28.76 2.24
CA ALA A 652 -30.48 27.68 2.21
C ALA A 652 -29.20 28.20 1.57
N SER A 653 -28.04 27.70 2.01
CA SER A 653 -26.74 28.07 1.43
C SER A 653 -25.84 26.83 1.26
N CYS A 654 -24.98 26.87 0.25
CA CYS A 654 -23.99 25.84 -0.02
C CYS A 654 -22.72 26.48 -0.58
N HIS A 655 -21.61 25.74 -0.56
CA HIS A 655 -20.28 26.24 -0.93
C HIS A 655 -19.57 25.25 -1.84
N PHE A 656 -18.69 25.75 -2.71
CA PHE A 656 -17.82 24.93 -3.56
C PHE A 656 -16.49 25.64 -3.83
N GLN A 657 -15.47 24.88 -4.21
CA GLN A 657 -14.15 25.43 -4.57
C GLN A 657 -13.89 25.37 -6.07
N VAL A 658 -13.12 26.32 -6.59
CA VAL A 658 -12.60 26.29 -7.97
C VAL A 658 -11.10 26.51 -7.95
N SER A 659 -10.34 25.66 -8.62
CA SER A 659 -8.88 25.81 -8.80
C SER A 659 -8.49 25.89 -10.27
N VAL A 660 -7.29 26.38 -10.55
CA VAL A 660 -6.74 26.51 -11.91
C VAL A 660 -5.41 25.75 -11.99
N GLN A 661 -5.25 24.88 -13.00
CA GLN A 661 -4.01 24.13 -13.22
C GLN A 661 -3.62 24.09 -14.71
N ALA A 662 -2.36 23.73 -14.98
CA ALA A 662 -1.94 23.32 -16.33
C ALA A 662 -2.64 22.00 -16.71
N THR A 663 -3.05 21.87 -17.97
CA THR A 663 -3.49 20.57 -18.51
C THR A 663 -2.31 19.61 -18.48
N PRO A 664 -2.45 18.35 -18.01
CA PRO A 664 -1.35 17.39 -18.03
C PRO A 664 -0.81 17.20 -19.45
N CYS A 665 0.52 17.14 -19.58
CA CYS A 665 1.23 17.04 -20.85
C CYS A 665 1.25 18.33 -21.70
N VAL A 666 1.69 19.45 -21.11
CA VAL A 666 2.06 20.68 -21.84
C VAL A 666 3.54 21.04 -21.63
N ASP A 667 4.19 21.58 -22.66
CA ASP A 667 5.64 21.82 -22.70
C ASP A 667 6.13 22.81 -21.62
N TRP A 668 5.27 23.75 -21.23
CA TRP A 668 5.53 24.74 -20.20
C TRP A 668 5.25 24.27 -18.76
N GLU A 669 4.77 23.04 -18.56
CA GLU A 669 4.63 22.41 -17.24
C GLU A 669 6.03 22.13 -16.64
N LEU A 670 6.92 21.56 -17.44
CA LEU A 670 8.30 21.30 -17.06
C LEU A 670 9.11 22.61 -16.98
N GLN A 671 9.75 22.88 -15.84
CA GLN A 671 10.70 23.98 -15.74
C GLN A 671 12.08 23.55 -16.28
N PRO A 672 12.79 24.43 -17.03
CA PRO A 672 14.13 24.13 -17.51
C PRO A 672 15.11 24.05 -16.33
N PRO A 673 16.07 23.12 -16.35
CA PRO A 673 16.99 22.91 -15.24
C PRO A 673 17.93 24.09 -15.05
N THR A 674 18.24 24.43 -13.79
CA THR A 674 19.27 25.43 -13.46
C THR A 674 20.59 24.99 -14.11
N ASN A 675 21.26 25.94 -14.79
CA ASN A 675 22.47 25.70 -15.61
C ASN A 675 22.33 24.68 -16.76
N GLY A 676 21.12 24.35 -17.19
CA GLY A 676 20.88 23.57 -18.42
C GLY A 676 19.92 24.24 -19.39
N ALA A 677 19.28 23.42 -20.22
CA ALA A 677 18.23 23.75 -21.17
C ALA A 677 17.27 22.55 -21.34
N LEU A 678 16.03 22.81 -21.74
CA LEU A 678 15.00 21.80 -22.01
C LEU A 678 14.52 21.95 -23.45
N ASN A 679 14.55 20.87 -24.24
CA ASN A 679 14.11 20.85 -25.63
C ASN A 679 12.93 19.88 -25.79
N CYS A 680 11.73 20.41 -26.02
CA CYS A 680 10.52 19.63 -26.22
C CYS A 680 10.21 19.40 -27.71
N LEU A 681 9.85 18.18 -28.06
CA LEU A 681 9.43 17.75 -29.40
C LEU A 681 8.07 17.05 -29.34
N PRO A 682 7.16 17.28 -30.30
CA PRO A 682 5.90 16.55 -30.40
C PRO A 682 6.14 15.13 -30.95
N GLY A 683 5.64 14.13 -30.25
CA GLY A 683 5.55 12.73 -30.70
C GLY A 683 4.19 12.41 -31.32
N GLU A 684 3.94 11.12 -31.63
CA GLU A 684 2.70 10.71 -32.31
C GLU A 684 1.41 10.91 -31.49
N ARG A 685 1.51 10.98 -30.15
CA ARG A 685 0.36 11.12 -29.21
C ARG A 685 0.65 11.95 -27.96
N GLY A 686 1.66 12.81 -27.98
CA GLY A 686 2.09 13.55 -26.79
C GLY A 686 3.40 14.31 -26.96
N LEU A 687 4.05 14.65 -25.86
CA LEU A 687 5.31 15.42 -25.84
C LEU A 687 6.46 14.60 -25.29
N GLN A 688 7.65 14.79 -25.87
CA GLN A 688 8.91 14.26 -25.36
C GLN A 688 9.90 15.43 -25.19
N CYS A 689 10.34 15.67 -23.96
CA CYS A 689 11.26 16.74 -23.61
C CYS A 689 12.60 16.18 -23.15
N ILE A 690 13.71 16.71 -23.69
CA ILE A 690 15.07 16.32 -23.35
C ILE A 690 15.75 17.48 -22.61
N ALA A 691 16.09 17.25 -21.35
CA ALA A 691 16.88 18.15 -20.52
C ALA A 691 18.38 17.88 -20.71
N THR A 692 19.15 18.95 -20.86
CA THR A 692 20.59 18.92 -21.19
C THR A 692 21.34 19.96 -20.37
N CYS A 693 22.54 19.65 -19.88
CA CYS A 693 23.36 20.60 -19.12
C CYS A 693 24.24 21.47 -20.03
N LYS A 694 24.61 22.66 -19.55
CA LYS A 694 25.58 23.53 -20.24
C LYS A 694 27.02 23.02 -20.02
N PRO A 695 27.98 23.32 -20.91
CA PRO A 695 29.38 22.90 -20.73
C PRO A 695 29.96 23.31 -19.36
N GLY A 696 30.62 22.37 -18.68
CA GLY A 696 31.12 22.53 -17.31
C GLY A 696 30.09 22.22 -16.22
N PHE A 697 28.88 21.76 -16.59
CA PHE A 697 27.84 21.30 -15.68
C PHE A 697 27.31 19.93 -16.13
N ARG A 698 26.92 19.10 -15.16
CA ARG A 698 26.39 17.73 -15.37
C ARG A 698 25.22 17.43 -14.43
N PHE A 699 24.52 16.31 -14.65
CA PHE A 699 23.63 15.74 -13.65
C PHE A 699 24.43 14.94 -12.60
N THR A 700 23.92 14.88 -11.37
CA THR A 700 24.60 14.23 -10.21
C THR A 700 24.73 12.72 -10.32
N ASP A 701 23.98 12.09 -11.23
CA ASP A 701 24.03 10.65 -11.50
C ASP A 701 24.88 10.30 -12.75
N GLY A 702 25.44 11.30 -13.44
CA GLY A 702 26.36 11.12 -14.56
C GLY A 702 25.74 10.87 -15.94
N GLU A 703 24.41 10.81 -16.04
CA GLU A 703 23.76 10.80 -17.36
C GLU A 703 24.02 12.14 -18.08
N PRO A 704 24.26 12.14 -19.41
CA PRO A 704 24.48 13.38 -20.17
C PRO A 704 23.18 14.12 -20.50
N VAL A 705 22.04 13.41 -20.50
CA VAL A 705 20.71 13.94 -20.84
C VAL A 705 19.66 13.29 -19.95
N LYS A 706 18.54 13.97 -19.68
CA LYS A 706 17.35 13.39 -19.05
C LYS A 706 16.14 13.53 -19.97
N THR A 707 15.41 12.44 -20.15
CA THR A 707 14.23 12.38 -21.02
C THR A 707 12.97 12.33 -20.17
N PHE A 708 12.02 13.20 -20.48
CA PHE A 708 10.69 13.27 -19.90
C PHE A 708 9.68 13.05 -21.02
N SER A 709 8.65 12.25 -20.77
CA SER A 709 7.63 11.95 -21.77
C SER A 709 6.24 11.86 -21.17
N CYS A 710 5.24 12.30 -21.92
CA CYS A 710 3.83 12.20 -21.57
C CYS A 710 2.99 11.88 -22.81
N GLU A 711 1.86 11.19 -22.61
CA GLU A 711 0.80 11.03 -23.60
C GLU A 711 -0.31 12.06 -23.37
N GLU A 712 -1.20 12.26 -24.34
CA GLU A 712 -2.31 13.22 -24.26
C GLU A 712 -3.13 13.07 -22.96
N LYS A 713 -3.00 14.05 -22.06
CA LYS A 713 -3.61 14.12 -20.70
C LYS A 713 -3.09 13.10 -19.67
N SER A 714 -2.00 12.39 -19.97
CA SER A 714 -1.25 11.60 -18.99
C SER A 714 -0.23 12.48 -18.26
N PRO A 715 0.10 12.19 -16.98
CA PRO A 715 1.18 12.87 -16.28
C PRO A 715 2.54 12.55 -16.92
N TRP A 716 3.53 13.41 -16.65
CA TRP A 716 4.91 13.18 -17.08
C TRP A 716 5.54 11.98 -16.39
N VAL A 717 6.26 11.17 -17.19
CA VAL A 717 7.11 10.07 -16.71
C VAL A 717 8.58 10.52 -16.82
N PRO A 718 9.41 10.35 -15.78
CA PRO A 718 9.12 9.70 -14.48
C PRO A 718 8.24 10.55 -13.53
N ASN A 719 8.38 11.87 -13.57
CA ASN A 719 7.50 12.87 -12.96
C ASN A 719 7.68 14.19 -13.73
N ASN A 720 7.03 15.29 -13.31
CA ASN A 720 7.20 16.61 -13.93
C ASN A 720 8.36 17.45 -13.36
N MET A 721 9.24 16.86 -12.54
CA MET A 721 10.25 17.58 -11.77
C MET A 721 11.66 17.36 -12.33
N VAL A 722 12.18 18.34 -13.07
CA VAL A 722 13.48 18.25 -13.75
C VAL A 722 14.63 18.54 -12.76
N PRO A 723 15.61 17.64 -12.56
CA PRO A 723 16.79 17.89 -11.72
C PRO A 723 17.67 19.02 -12.28
N ASP A 724 18.34 19.78 -11.40
CA ASP A 724 19.24 20.86 -11.84
C ASP A 724 20.66 20.38 -12.15
N CYS A 725 21.36 21.11 -13.02
CA CYS A 725 22.73 20.80 -13.44
C CYS A 725 23.76 21.43 -12.49
N VAL A 726 24.72 20.62 -12.04
CA VAL A 726 25.72 20.97 -11.02
C VAL A 726 27.11 21.14 -11.63
N SER A 727 27.93 22.03 -11.05
CA SER A 727 29.29 22.32 -11.54
C SER A 727 30.18 21.08 -11.50
N GLU A 728 31.00 20.90 -12.52
CA GLU A 728 32.07 19.89 -12.53
C GLU A 728 33.36 20.37 -11.83
N ASP A 729 33.58 21.70 -11.78
CA ASP A 729 34.71 22.31 -11.06
C ASP A 729 34.38 22.39 -9.57
N THR A 730 34.77 21.35 -8.83
CA THR A 730 34.55 21.22 -7.38
C THR A 730 35.78 20.66 -6.65
N GLN A 731 35.73 20.62 -5.32
CA GLN A 731 36.86 20.17 -4.51
C GLN A 731 37.12 18.66 -4.66
N GLN A 732 38.40 18.28 -4.60
CA GLN A 732 38.83 16.88 -4.56
C GLN A 732 38.40 16.24 -3.24
N ALA A 733 37.93 15.00 -3.30
CA ALA A 733 37.51 14.23 -2.13
C ALA A 733 38.71 13.87 -1.22
N ASP A 734 38.50 13.98 0.09
CA ASP A 734 39.47 13.51 1.08
C ASP A 734 39.38 11.99 1.25
N TYR A 735 40.54 11.35 1.44
CA TYR A 735 40.62 9.90 1.64
C TYR A 735 40.73 9.58 3.13
N HIS A 736 39.69 8.97 3.66
CA HIS A 736 39.58 8.59 5.06
C HIS A 736 39.76 7.09 5.26
N VAL A 737 40.45 6.75 6.35
CA VAL A 737 40.49 5.40 6.93
C VAL A 737 39.82 5.47 8.29
N VAL A 738 38.69 4.77 8.44
CA VAL A 738 37.95 4.68 9.69
C VAL A 738 38.23 3.31 10.31
N ALA A 739 38.99 3.29 11.40
CA ALA A 739 39.31 2.10 12.16
C ALA A 739 38.42 2.02 13.41
N THR A 740 37.39 1.19 13.34
CA THR A 740 36.51 0.83 14.45
C THR A 740 37.21 -0.18 15.35
N VAL A 741 37.37 0.13 16.64
CA VAL A 741 37.93 -0.80 17.64
C VAL A 741 36.91 -1.03 18.76
N THR A 742 36.62 -2.28 19.07
CA THR A 742 35.71 -2.68 20.16
C THR A 742 36.51 -3.09 21.39
N TYR A 743 36.30 -2.36 22.48
CA TYR A 743 36.92 -2.57 23.78
C TYR A 743 35.99 -3.28 24.75
N ARG A 744 36.53 -4.22 25.52
CA ARG A 744 35.89 -4.78 26.70
C ARG A 744 36.38 -4.04 27.94
N ALA A 745 35.45 -3.50 28.71
CA ALA A 745 35.71 -2.89 30.01
C ALA A 745 35.73 -3.94 31.12
N ASN A 746 36.51 -3.70 32.18
CA ASN A 746 36.51 -4.53 33.39
C ASN A 746 35.53 -3.99 34.46
N GLY A 747 34.29 -3.74 34.05
CA GLY A 747 33.23 -3.11 34.85
C GLY A 747 32.33 -2.22 33.98
N ALA A 748 31.17 -1.84 34.52
CA ALA A 748 30.19 -1.03 33.81
C ALA A 748 30.73 0.39 33.51
N VAL A 749 30.50 0.87 32.29
CA VAL A 749 30.99 2.17 31.79
C VAL A 749 29.84 3.18 31.74
N SER A 750 30.01 4.30 32.46
CA SER A 750 29.11 5.46 32.35
C SER A 750 29.30 6.19 31.01
N GLN A 751 28.22 6.72 30.44
CA GLN A 751 28.24 7.60 29.27
C GLN A 751 29.22 8.78 29.46
N SER A 752 29.41 9.25 30.69
CA SER A 752 30.34 10.33 31.05
C SER A 752 31.83 9.96 30.94
N CYS A 753 32.17 8.66 30.85
CA CYS A 753 33.54 8.20 30.63
C CYS A 753 33.96 8.21 29.15
N LEU A 754 32.99 8.16 28.21
CA LEU A 754 33.25 8.10 26.78
C LEU A 754 34.22 9.20 26.28
N PRO A 755 33.99 10.50 26.52
CA PRO A 755 34.93 11.55 26.09
C PRO A 755 36.28 11.48 26.81
N GLN A 756 36.31 11.02 28.07
CA GLN A 756 37.55 10.92 28.86
C GLN A 756 38.50 9.87 28.28
N TYR A 757 37.97 8.76 27.71
CA TYR A 757 38.79 7.77 27.02
C TYR A 757 39.35 8.30 25.69
N SER A 758 38.58 9.07 24.91
CA SER A 758 39.10 9.71 23.69
C SER A 758 40.17 10.76 24.00
N ASP A 759 39.97 11.58 25.04
CA ASP A 759 40.95 12.59 25.47
C ASP A 759 42.26 11.94 25.94
N LEU A 760 42.19 10.84 26.70
CA LEU A 760 43.38 10.08 27.10
C LEU A 760 44.13 9.49 25.90
N MET A 761 43.41 8.86 24.96
CA MET A 761 44.04 8.24 23.79
C MET A 761 44.62 9.27 22.80
N SER A 762 44.06 10.48 22.73
CA SER A 762 44.56 11.57 21.87
C SER A 762 46.02 11.93 22.13
N GLN A 763 46.51 11.75 23.37
CA GLN A 763 47.88 12.06 23.78
C GLN A 763 48.92 11.24 23.00
N TYR A 764 48.54 10.05 22.53
CA TYR A 764 49.43 9.16 21.76
C TYR A 764 49.39 9.44 20.25
N TYR A 765 48.39 10.18 19.75
CA TYR A 765 48.18 10.38 18.30
C TYR A 765 49.40 10.99 17.61
N LYS A 766 50.11 11.94 18.23
CA LYS A 766 51.31 12.51 17.61
C LYS A 766 52.41 11.48 17.36
N SER A 767 52.71 10.65 18.36
CA SER A 767 53.71 9.57 18.26
C SER A 767 53.30 8.54 17.21
N LEU A 768 52.02 8.18 17.19
CA LEU A 768 51.48 7.21 16.25
C LEU A 768 51.43 7.77 14.81
N ASN A 769 51.08 9.05 14.60
CA ASN A 769 51.12 9.72 13.30
C ASN A 769 52.52 9.62 12.67
N ASP A 770 53.58 9.92 13.44
CA ASP A 770 54.96 9.83 12.97
C ASP A 770 55.33 8.39 12.55
N ILE A 771 54.90 7.37 13.31
CA ILE A 771 55.17 5.96 13.01
C ILE A 771 54.34 5.46 11.82
N LEU A 772 53.05 5.79 11.73
CA LEU A 772 52.17 5.40 10.63
C LEU A 772 52.61 6.07 9.31
N THR A 773 53.01 7.34 9.36
CA THR A 773 53.68 8.08 8.27
C THR A 773 54.93 7.35 7.79
N GLN A 774 55.80 6.87 8.69
CA GLN A 774 56.98 6.08 8.35
C GLN A 774 56.65 4.68 7.80
N ARG A 775 55.50 4.08 8.15
CA ARG A 775 55.06 2.78 7.62
C ARG A 775 54.42 2.90 6.23
N CYS A 776 53.75 4.00 5.93
CA CYS A 776 53.18 4.26 4.60
C CYS A 776 54.19 4.87 3.61
N SER A 777 55.19 5.61 4.07
CA SER A 777 56.20 6.23 3.20
C SER A 777 57.20 5.19 2.68
N ALA A 778 57.57 5.30 1.40
CA ALA A 778 58.53 4.45 0.72
C ALA A 778 59.70 5.26 0.17
N VAL A 779 60.73 4.59 -0.37
CA VAL A 779 61.86 5.28 -1.01
C VAL A 779 61.34 6.15 -2.16
N ASN A 780 61.57 7.47 -2.05
CA ASN A 780 61.06 8.52 -2.94
C ASN A 780 59.54 8.80 -2.91
N VAL A 781 58.77 8.26 -1.95
CA VAL A 781 57.33 8.56 -1.80
C VAL A 781 56.98 8.87 -0.35
N ASN A 782 56.79 10.15 -0.05
CA ASN A 782 56.38 10.61 1.29
C ASN A 782 54.84 10.66 1.39
N MET A 783 54.30 10.03 2.44
CA MET A 783 52.86 10.05 2.76
C MET A 783 52.65 10.37 4.23
N ASN A 784 51.99 11.50 4.53
CA ASN A 784 51.64 11.89 5.88
C ASN A 784 50.34 11.22 6.31
N VAL A 785 50.29 10.67 7.53
CA VAL A 785 49.10 10.04 8.12
C VAL A 785 48.77 10.73 9.44
N SER A 786 47.53 11.18 9.59
CA SER A 786 47.07 11.90 10.79
C SER A 786 45.71 11.45 11.27
N PHE A 787 45.59 11.07 12.55
CA PHE A 787 44.29 11.04 13.24
C PHE A 787 43.63 12.43 13.20
N VAL A 788 42.34 12.47 12.87
CA VAL A 788 41.50 13.67 12.84
C VAL A 788 40.65 13.75 14.11
N GLU A 789 39.87 12.70 14.35
CA GLU A 789 38.97 12.57 15.49
C GLU A 789 38.79 11.09 15.85
N ALA A 790 38.25 10.83 17.04
CA ALA A 790 37.77 9.50 17.40
C ALA A 790 36.40 9.60 18.07
N LYS A 791 35.45 8.77 17.63
CA LYS A 791 34.06 8.79 18.08
C LYS A 791 33.79 7.61 19.02
N PRO A 792 33.71 7.83 20.35
CA PRO A 792 33.40 6.78 21.32
C PRO A 792 31.88 6.58 21.41
N SER A 793 31.45 5.32 21.39
CA SER A 793 30.05 4.90 21.56
C SER A 793 29.94 3.72 22.53
N LEU A 794 28.86 3.67 23.31
CA LEU A 794 28.59 2.58 24.24
C LEU A 794 27.67 1.55 23.56
N VAL A 795 28.16 0.33 23.36
CA VAL A 795 27.42 -0.74 22.67
C VAL A 795 26.68 -1.65 23.66
N GLN A 796 27.29 -1.88 24.82
CA GLN A 796 26.73 -2.56 26.00
C GLN A 796 27.39 -1.98 27.25
N GLU A 797 26.83 -2.20 28.45
CA GLU A 797 27.38 -1.65 29.71
C GLU A 797 28.89 -1.92 29.91
N ASN A 798 29.40 -3.06 29.41
CA ASN A 798 30.80 -3.47 29.52
C ASN A 798 31.57 -3.42 28.18
N PHE A 799 30.99 -2.85 27.11
CA PHE A 799 31.62 -2.76 25.78
C PHE A 799 31.52 -1.36 25.17
N VAL A 800 32.68 -0.77 24.92
CA VAL A 800 32.84 0.54 24.27
C VAL A 800 33.37 0.31 22.87
N GLN A 801 32.74 0.90 21.86
CA GLN A 801 33.27 1.01 20.50
C GLN A 801 33.91 2.39 20.33
N MET A 802 35.00 2.46 19.58
CA MET A 802 35.67 3.72 19.27
C MET A 802 36.11 3.71 17.80
N ASP A 803 35.55 4.64 17.04
CA ASP A 803 35.82 4.78 15.61
C ASP A 803 36.89 5.86 15.42
N PHE A 804 38.14 5.45 15.16
CA PHE A 804 39.26 6.35 14.89
C PHE A 804 39.25 6.76 13.42
N ILE A 805 39.23 8.05 13.12
CA ILE A 805 39.25 8.58 11.75
C ILE A 805 40.66 9.10 11.44
N LEU A 806 41.29 8.55 10.40
CA LEU A 806 42.60 8.95 9.90
C LEU A 806 42.51 9.53 8.49
N VAL A 807 43.20 10.64 8.26
CA VAL A 807 43.45 11.24 6.95
C VAL A 807 44.82 10.78 6.43
N ILE A 808 44.90 10.52 5.12
CA ILE A 808 46.16 10.31 4.39
C ILE A 808 46.40 11.51 3.47
N VAL A 809 47.58 12.12 3.54
CA VAL A 809 48.01 13.18 2.61
C VAL A 809 49.35 12.80 1.94
N PRO A 810 49.33 12.27 0.71
CA PRO A 810 50.55 12.00 -0.05
C PRO A 810 51.13 13.29 -0.64
N ALA A 811 52.46 13.35 -0.81
CA ALA A 811 53.13 14.48 -1.45
C ALA A 811 52.78 14.63 -2.96
N VAL A 812 52.25 13.57 -3.57
CA VAL A 812 51.69 13.56 -4.93
C VAL A 812 50.32 12.90 -4.86
N LYS A 813 49.27 13.60 -5.28
CA LYS A 813 47.89 13.11 -5.23
C LYS A 813 47.60 12.12 -6.38
N GLN A 814 47.76 10.82 -6.12
CA GLN A 814 47.40 9.74 -7.05
C GLN A 814 46.62 8.64 -6.30
N PRO A 815 45.48 8.14 -6.83
CA PRO A 815 44.61 7.20 -6.11
C PRO A 815 45.34 5.93 -5.65
N GLN A 816 46.26 5.41 -6.47
CA GLN A 816 47.07 4.22 -6.12
C GLN A 816 47.91 4.39 -4.85
N LEU A 817 48.35 5.61 -4.50
CA LEU A 817 49.14 5.88 -3.29
C LEU A 817 48.25 5.92 -2.04
N TYR A 818 47.03 6.46 -2.17
CA TYR A 818 46.03 6.42 -1.10
C TYR A 818 45.62 4.99 -0.76
N ASP A 819 45.39 4.14 -1.76
CA ASP A 819 45.06 2.72 -1.56
C ASP A 819 46.25 1.93 -0.97
N LEU A 820 47.48 2.21 -1.41
CA LEU A 820 48.68 1.56 -0.88
C LEU A 820 48.86 1.83 0.62
N CYS A 821 48.79 3.09 1.06
CA CYS A 821 48.82 3.41 2.48
C CYS A 821 47.57 2.90 3.22
N GLY A 822 46.38 3.04 2.65
CA GLY A 822 45.13 2.53 3.23
C GLY A 822 45.14 1.01 3.45
N SER A 823 45.79 0.23 2.58
CA SER A 823 46.01 -1.21 2.75
C SER A 823 47.01 -1.52 3.87
N THR A 824 48.04 -0.68 4.04
CA THR A 824 49.04 -0.79 5.11
C THR A 824 48.43 -0.46 6.47
N LEU A 825 47.61 0.60 6.55
CA LEU A 825 46.86 0.97 7.75
C LEU A 825 45.84 -0.11 8.15
N ASN A 826 45.09 -0.66 7.19
CA ASN A 826 44.19 -1.79 7.44
C ASN A 826 44.91 -2.97 8.15
N LEU A 827 46.09 -3.35 7.66
CA LEU A 827 46.88 -4.45 8.21
C LEU A 827 47.48 -4.12 9.59
N ILE A 828 47.74 -2.84 9.90
CA ILE A 828 48.19 -2.38 11.22
C ILE A 828 47.04 -2.33 12.24
N PHE A 829 45.82 -1.96 11.83
CA PHE A 829 44.65 -1.89 12.72
C PHE A 829 43.91 -3.24 12.90
N ASP A 830 44.26 -4.28 12.12
CA ASP A 830 43.73 -5.63 12.28
C ASP A 830 44.31 -6.33 13.52
N LEU A 831 43.46 -6.56 14.53
CA LEU A 831 43.84 -7.25 15.77
C LEU A 831 44.03 -8.77 15.61
N SER A 832 43.66 -9.33 14.46
CA SER A 832 43.94 -10.74 14.13
C SER A 832 45.41 -10.98 13.72
N VAL A 833 46.19 -9.91 13.49
CA VAL A 833 47.61 -9.95 13.10
C VAL A 833 48.48 -9.29 14.18
N PRO A 834 48.83 -9.98 15.29
CA PRO A 834 49.48 -9.35 16.46
C PRO A 834 50.81 -8.67 16.17
N TYR A 835 51.58 -9.16 15.18
CA TYR A 835 52.87 -8.57 14.80
C TYR A 835 52.75 -7.22 14.09
N ALA A 836 51.60 -6.92 13.47
CA ALA A 836 51.35 -5.63 12.83
C ALA A 836 50.68 -4.66 13.81
N SER A 837 49.65 -5.12 14.54
CA SER A 837 48.94 -4.31 15.54
C SER A 837 49.72 -4.02 16.82
N ALA A 838 50.86 -4.68 17.07
CA ALA A 838 51.81 -4.31 18.12
C ALA A 838 52.30 -2.84 18.02
N VAL A 839 52.24 -2.21 16.84
CA VAL A 839 52.55 -0.77 16.66
C VAL A 839 51.54 0.14 17.39
N LEU A 840 50.31 -0.35 17.60
CA LEU A 840 49.21 0.40 18.22
C LEU A 840 49.06 0.15 19.73
N GLU A 841 50.01 -0.51 20.41
CA GLU A 841 49.87 -0.94 21.81
C GLU A 841 49.26 0.12 22.77
N PRO A 842 49.62 1.42 22.73
CA PRO A 842 49.03 2.45 23.60
C PRO A 842 47.51 2.67 23.40
N LEU A 843 46.97 2.26 22.25
CA LEU A 843 45.53 2.26 21.96
C LEU A 843 44.87 0.90 22.23
N LEU A 844 45.62 -0.18 22.48
CA LEU A 844 45.05 -1.53 22.69
C LEU A 844 44.70 -1.82 24.15
N ASN A 845 45.49 -1.29 25.10
CA ASN A 845 45.27 -1.47 26.54
C ASN A 845 45.22 -0.10 27.22
N VAL A 846 44.02 0.35 27.61
CA VAL A 846 43.79 1.69 28.16
C VAL A 846 43.64 1.61 29.69
N SER A 847 44.44 2.39 30.41
CA SER A 847 44.40 2.47 31.87
C SER A 847 43.06 3.01 32.39
N ALA A 848 42.68 2.61 33.61
CA ALA A 848 41.53 3.17 34.30
C ALA A 848 41.68 4.69 34.54
N ILE A 849 40.58 5.44 34.46
CA ILE A 849 40.56 6.89 34.69
C ILE A 849 39.85 7.16 36.02
N GLY A 850 40.65 7.44 37.05
CA GLY A 850 40.17 7.64 38.43
C GLY A 850 39.45 6.40 38.98
N ASN A 851 38.48 6.64 39.87
CA ASN A 851 37.68 5.58 40.51
C ASN A 851 36.33 5.32 39.82
N GLN A 852 36.05 5.98 38.69
CA GLN A 852 34.73 5.91 38.02
C GLN A 852 34.76 5.24 36.64
N CYS A 853 35.89 5.28 35.92
CA CYS A 853 35.99 4.76 34.57
C CYS A 853 36.94 3.54 34.54
N PRO A 854 36.44 2.31 34.35
CA PRO A 854 37.24 1.08 34.41
C PRO A 854 38.28 0.99 33.27
N PRO A 855 39.30 0.12 33.39
CA PRO A 855 40.28 -0.07 32.32
C PRO A 855 39.63 -0.76 31.11
N LEU A 856 40.07 -0.39 29.90
CA LEU A 856 39.56 -0.93 28.64
C LEU A 856 40.62 -1.79 27.94
N ARG A 857 40.19 -2.91 27.34
CA ARG A 857 41.05 -3.78 26.54
C ARG A 857 40.43 -4.06 25.18
N ALA A 858 41.16 -3.75 24.11
CA ALA A 858 40.73 -4.02 22.74
C ALA A 858 40.48 -5.52 22.52
N SER A 859 39.43 -5.85 21.77
CA SER A 859 38.93 -7.22 21.62
C SER A 859 38.62 -7.62 20.18
N LYS A 860 38.20 -6.68 19.34
CA LYS A 860 38.00 -6.80 17.89
C LYS A 860 38.26 -5.45 17.23
N SER A 861 38.55 -5.46 15.93
CA SER A 861 38.52 -4.27 15.09
C SER A 861 37.82 -4.54 13.77
N SER A 862 37.44 -3.46 13.09
CA SER A 862 36.96 -3.43 11.71
C SER A 862 37.48 -2.13 11.07
N ILE A 863 37.82 -2.15 9.78
CA ILE A 863 38.40 -1.00 9.10
C ILE A 863 37.66 -0.76 7.80
N ASN A 864 37.20 0.47 7.61
CA ASN A 864 36.64 0.95 6.35
C ASN A 864 37.60 2.01 5.75
N ARG A 865 37.71 2.07 4.43
CA ARG A 865 38.58 3.04 3.73
C ARG A 865 38.00 3.50 2.41
N GLY A 866 38.22 4.76 2.06
CA GLY A 866 37.85 5.30 0.76
C GLY A 866 37.87 6.82 0.71
N PHE A 867 37.61 7.35 -0.48
CA PHE A 867 37.28 8.76 -0.66
C PHE A 867 35.90 9.06 -0.07
N THR A 868 35.74 10.23 0.53
CA THR A 868 34.47 10.72 1.10
C THR A 868 34.28 12.21 0.82
N CYS A 869 33.03 12.63 0.64
CA CYS A 869 32.62 14.02 0.47
C CYS A 869 31.91 14.55 1.73
N ASN A 870 31.67 15.85 1.79
CA ASN A 870 30.94 16.48 2.89
C ASN A 870 29.44 16.16 2.83
N VAL A 871 28.71 16.51 3.89
CA VAL A 871 27.24 16.45 3.88
C VAL A 871 26.70 17.37 2.77
N GLY A 872 25.74 16.86 1.99
CA GLY A 872 25.22 17.53 0.81
C GLY A 872 26.08 17.38 -0.46
N GLU A 873 27.11 16.53 -0.43
CA GLU A 873 28.03 16.31 -1.55
C GLU A 873 28.24 14.81 -1.84
N VAL A 874 28.42 14.45 -3.12
CA VAL A 874 28.55 13.06 -3.59
C VAL A 874 29.78 12.85 -4.47
N LEU A 875 30.32 11.63 -4.44
CA LEU A 875 31.57 11.26 -5.11
C LEU A 875 31.38 11.07 -6.62
N ASN A 876 32.04 11.90 -7.42
CA ASN A 876 32.22 11.66 -8.85
C ASN A 876 33.45 10.77 -9.07
N MET A 877 33.23 9.59 -9.63
CA MET A 877 34.24 8.54 -9.85
C MET A 877 34.73 8.46 -11.30
N ASP A 878 34.25 9.33 -12.20
CA ASP A 878 34.49 9.22 -13.66
C ASP A 878 35.91 9.64 -14.09
N THR A 879 36.67 10.28 -13.21
CA THR A 879 38.02 10.79 -13.47
C THR A 879 39.09 9.73 -13.19
N ASN A 880 40.10 9.61 -14.07
CA ASN A 880 41.31 8.82 -13.79
C ASN A 880 42.20 9.43 -12.67
N ASP A 881 41.93 10.69 -12.30
CA ASP A 881 42.55 11.41 -11.20
C ASP A 881 41.83 11.16 -9.86
N VAL A 882 42.15 11.91 -8.81
CA VAL A 882 41.47 11.81 -7.52
C VAL A 882 39.99 12.21 -7.66
N PRO A 883 39.02 11.42 -7.16
CA PRO A 883 37.59 11.75 -7.22
C PRO A 883 37.25 13.16 -6.73
N HIS A 884 36.24 13.77 -7.35
CA HIS A 884 35.75 15.12 -7.01
C HIS A 884 34.35 15.05 -6.36
N CYS A 885 34.00 16.04 -5.54
CA CYS A 885 32.75 16.07 -4.79
C CYS A 885 31.70 16.98 -5.45
N LEU A 886 30.70 16.39 -6.10
CA LEU A 886 29.57 17.12 -6.70
C LEU A 886 28.58 17.55 -5.61
N HIS A 887 28.03 18.76 -5.74
CA HIS A 887 27.06 19.30 -4.79
C HIS A 887 25.65 18.80 -5.12
N CYS A 888 24.85 18.41 -4.13
CA CYS A 888 23.46 18.04 -4.38
C CYS A 888 22.59 19.29 -4.65
N PRO A 889 21.81 19.32 -5.75
CA PRO A 889 20.98 20.46 -6.12
C PRO A 889 19.72 20.58 -5.25
N ALA A 890 19.06 21.73 -5.34
CA ALA A 890 17.71 21.93 -4.79
C ALA A 890 16.74 20.84 -5.26
N GLY A 891 15.82 20.44 -4.38
CA GLY A 891 14.98 19.26 -4.52
C GLY A 891 15.63 17.95 -4.06
N THR A 892 16.93 17.94 -3.74
CA THR A 892 17.66 16.74 -3.30
C THR A 892 18.50 16.97 -2.03
N PHE A 893 18.93 15.88 -1.39
CA PHE A 893 19.82 15.91 -0.22
C PHE A 893 20.82 14.75 -0.25
N ALA A 894 21.93 14.88 0.49
CA ALA A 894 22.84 13.77 0.78
C ALA A 894 23.33 13.80 2.24
N GLY A 895 23.02 12.75 2.98
CA GLY A 895 23.54 12.50 4.33
C GLY A 895 24.99 11.99 4.32
N VAL A 896 25.57 11.86 5.52
CA VAL A 896 26.94 11.36 5.71
C VAL A 896 27.11 9.98 5.04
N ASN A 897 28.16 9.82 4.22
CA ASN A 897 28.49 8.62 3.46
C ASN A 897 27.47 8.18 2.38
N GLN A 898 26.47 9.00 2.02
CA GLN A 898 25.63 8.69 0.85
C GLN A 898 26.40 8.90 -0.46
N LYS A 899 26.18 8.02 -1.44
CA LYS A 899 26.87 8.03 -2.74
C LYS A 899 26.07 8.73 -3.85
N THR A 900 24.82 9.06 -3.60
CA THR A 900 23.85 9.58 -4.57
C THR A 900 22.96 10.62 -3.89
N CYS A 901 22.67 11.72 -4.59
CA CYS A 901 21.73 12.72 -4.10
C CYS A 901 20.31 12.15 -4.15
N THR A 902 19.64 12.10 -3.00
CA THR A 902 18.30 11.52 -2.85
C THR A 902 17.26 12.63 -3.03
N PRO A 903 16.19 12.44 -3.83
CA PRO A 903 15.12 13.44 -3.96
C PRO A 903 14.36 13.62 -2.63
N CYS A 904 13.80 14.81 -2.42
CA CYS A 904 12.97 15.06 -1.23
C CYS A 904 11.66 14.24 -1.29
N PRO A 905 11.31 13.50 -0.23
CA PRO A 905 10.06 12.74 -0.18
C PRO A 905 8.84 13.67 -0.06
N ARG A 906 7.67 13.18 -0.49
CA ARG A 906 6.40 13.93 -0.38
C ARG A 906 6.13 14.40 1.05
N GLY A 907 5.63 15.63 1.18
CA GLY A 907 5.52 16.38 2.45
C GLY A 907 6.76 17.18 2.84
N PHE A 908 7.83 17.08 2.07
CA PHE A 908 9.07 17.83 2.23
C PHE A 908 9.47 18.49 0.90
N PHE A 909 10.26 19.56 0.99
CA PHE A 909 10.84 20.31 -0.12
C PHE A 909 12.26 20.78 0.24
N GLN A 910 13.07 21.18 -0.74
CA GLN A 910 14.38 21.78 -0.47
C GLN A 910 14.78 22.83 -1.50
N ASN A 911 14.91 24.08 -1.08
CA ASN A 911 15.19 25.24 -1.94
C ASN A 911 16.66 25.68 -1.96
N GLN A 912 17.57 24.95 -1.33
CA GLN A 912 19.01 25.24 -1.28
C GLN A 912 19.85 24.04 -1.73
N ASP A 913 21.06 24.28 -2.26
CA ASP A 913 22.05 23.25 -2.57
C ASP A 913 22.86 22.81 -1.33
N ARG A 914 23.58 21.68 -1.45
CA ARG A 914 24.44 21.08 -0.40
C ARG A 914 23.72 20.73 0.91
N GLN A 915 22.47 20.27 0.82
CA GLN A 915 21.67 20.01 2.01
C GLN A 915 21.77 18.55 2.48
N GLY A 916 21.84 18.36 3.80
CA GLY A 916 21.89 17.04 4.43
C GLY A 916 20.53 16.40 4.70
N GLN A 917 19.44 17.17 4.57
CA GLN A 917 18.05 16.76 4.77
C GLN A 917 17.11 17.76 4.07
N CYS A 918 15.85 17.38 3.83
CA CYS A 918 14.80 18.24 3.29
C CYS A 918 13.97 18.93 4.38
N THR A 919 13.39 20.09 4.04
CA THR A 919 12.53 20.90 4.92
C THR A 919 11.09 20.41 4.84
N ARG A 920 10.37 20.34 5.97
CA ARG A 920 8.97 19.89 6.01
C ARG A 920 8.00 21.00 5.56
N CYS A 921 6.95 20.64 4.82
CA CYS A 921 5.84 21.55 4.53
C CYS A 921 5.15 22.10 5.81
N PRO A 922 4.56 23.32 5.74
CA PRO A 922 3.70 23.86 6.80
C PRO A 922 2.54 22.94 7.20
N LEU A 923 2.05 23.08 8.44
CA LEU A 923 0.90 22.30 8.94
C LEU A 923 -0.34 22.49 8.05
N GLY A 924 -0.98 21.39 7.67
CA GLY A 924 -2.13 21.39 6.75
C GLY A 924 -1.77 21.43 5.25
N THR A 925 -0.48 21.44 4.90
CA THR A 925 0.00 21.42 3.51
C THR A 925 0.95 20.27 3.22
N TYR A 926 1.04 19.84 1.96
CA TYR A 926 1.79 18.67 1.53
C TYR A 926 2.20 18.81 0.06
N THR A 927 3.38 18.30 -0.32
CA THR A 927 3.86 18.37 -1.72
C THR A 927 3.26 17.28 -2.59
N ARG A 928 3.04 17.63 -3.87
CA ARG A 928 2.46 16.72 -4.90
C ARG A 928 3.45 15.63 -5.29
N GLU A 929 4.69 15.99 -5.61
CA GLU A 929 5.70 15.08 -6.16
C GLU A 929 7.01 15.09 -5.37
N GLU A 930 7.76 14.00 -5.51
CA GLU A 930 9.12 13.89 -4.95
C GLU A 930 10.11 14.76 -5.73
N GLY A 931 11.13 15.26 -5.02
CA GLY A 931 12.08 16.21 -5.57
C GLY A 931 11.64 17.68 -5.50
N SER A 932 10.57 17.99 -4.76
CA SER A 932 10.02 19.34 -4.59
C SER A 932 11.10 20.36 -4.19
N LYS A 933 11.20 21.46 -4.93
CA LYS A 933 12.20 22.52 -4.78
C LYS A 933 11.68 23.70 -3.95
N ASP A 934 10.38 24.00 -3.97
CA ASP A 934 9.86 25.26 -3.43
C ASP A 934 8.70 25.06 -2.44
N ILE A 935 8.52 26.00 -1.50
CA ILE A 935 7.42 25.97 -0.52
C ILE A 935 6.05 26.14 -1.17
N ASN A 936 5.97 26.78 -2.35
CA ASN A 936 4.74 26.94 -3.12
C ASN A 936 4.21 25.60 -3.67
N GLU A 937 5.02 24.54 -3.66
CA GLU A 937 4.61 23.18 -4.05
C GLU A 937 3.88 22.44 -2.91
N CYS A 938 3.96 22.97 -1.67
CA CYS A 938 3.18 22.50 -0.51
C CYS A 938 1.74 23.03 -0.59
N VAL A 939 0.86 22.30 -1.28
CA VAL A 939 -0.58 22.65 -1.42
C VAL A 939 -1.42 22.10 -0.25
N PRO A 940 -2.63 22.63 0.04
CA PRO A 940 -3.41 22.19 1.20
C PRO A 940 -3.97 20.76 1.04
N VAL A 941 -4.16 20.09 2.18
CA VAL A 941 -4.73 18.73 2.26
C VAL A 941 -6.23 18.79 2.57
N CYS A 942 -7.02 17.87 2.01
CA CYS A 942 -8.47 17.82 2.23
C CYS A 942 -8.84 17.46 3.68
N GLY A 943 -9.92 18.09 4.18
CA GLY A 943 -10.42 17.91 5.54
C GLY A 943 -11.47 16.81 5.69
N TYR A 944 -11.80 16.50 6.94
CA TYR A 944 -12.85 15.53 7.33
C TYR A 944 -14.13 15.65 6.46
N GLY A 945 -14.63 14.52 5.95
CA GLY A 945 -15.84 14.46 5.14
C GLY A 945 -15.64 14.84 3.67
N THR A 946 -14.43 15.24 3.28
CA THR A 946 -14.03 15.48 1.90
C THR A 946 -12.87 14.59 1.47
N PHE A 947 -12.74 14.34 0.17
CA PHE A 947 -11.66 13.58 -0.46
C PHE A 947 -11.19 14.27 -1.75
N SER A 948 -10.05 13.86 -2.29
CA SER A 948 -9.59 14.25 -3.62
C SER A 948 -8.91 13.05 -4.30
N PRO A 949 -9.07 12.83 -5.62
CA PRO A 949 -8.37 11.78 -6.34
C PRO A 949 -6.83 11.88 -6.26
N THR A 950 -6.29 13.08 -6.02
CA THR A 950 -4.86 13.36 -5.82
C THR A 950 -4.50 13.63 -4.36
N GLY A 951 -5.45 13.46 -3.43
CA GLY A 951 -5.29 13.75 -1.99
C GLY A 951 -5.29 15.23 -1.59
N LEU A 952 -5.33 16.14 -2.57
CA LEU A 952 -5.05 17.57 -2.40
C LEU A 952 -6.13 18.45 -3.08
N VAL A 953 -6.25 19.72 -2.68
CA VAL A 953 -7.30 20.67 -3.15
C VAL A 953 -7.40 20.71 -4.70
N PRO A 954 -8.62 20.70 -5.30
CA PRO A 954 -9.93 20.91 -4.68
C PRO A 954 -10.57 19.63 -4.12
N CYS A 955 -11.31 19.80 -3.03
CA CYS A 955 -11.89 18.69 -2.29
C CYS A 955 -13.36 18.46 -2.66
N LEU A 956 -13.71 17.17 -2.83
CA LEU A 956 -15.03 16.64 -3.18
C LEU A 956 -15.68 16.03 -1.93
N GLU A 957 -17.01 16.06 -1.82
CA GLU A 957 -17.73 15.44 -0.69
C GLU A 957 -17.65 13.90 -0.74
N CYS A 958 -17.42 13.26 0.40
CA CYS A 958 -17.33 11.80 0.52
C CYS A 958 -18.67 11.10 0.19
N PRO A 959 -18.69 10.09 -0.70
CA PRO A 959 -19.90 9.31 -1.02
C PRO A 959 -20.54 8.64 0.21
N ARG A 960 -21.87 8.48 0.20
CA ARG A 960 -22.62 7.86 1.31
C ARG A 960 -22.05 6.48 1.66
N ASN A 961 -21.80 6.27 2.96
CA ASN A 961 -21.11 5.10 3.57
C ASN A 961 -19.58 5.08 3.47
N SER A 962 -18.93 6.13 2.96
CA SER A 962 -17.48 6.35 3.11
C SER A 962 -17.18 7.39 4.20
N TYR A 963 -15.93 7.44 4.66
CA TYR A 963 -15.43 8.45 5.61
C TYR A 963 -13.97 8.76 5.30
N THR A 964 -13.54 9.99 5.60
CA THR A 964 -12.11 10.37 5.62
C THR A 964 -11.70 10.72 7.04
N SER A 965 -10.49 10.27 7.43
CA SER A 965 -9.86 10.65 8.69
C SER A 965 -9.23 12.03 8.60
N GLU A 966 -8.73 12.52 9.73
CA GLU A 966 -7.79 13.63 9.78
C GLU A 966 -6.55 13.34 8.91
N PRO A 967 -5.94 14.34 8.23
CA PRO A 967 -4.59 14.23 7.69
C PRO A 967 -3.61 13.94 8.84
N PRO A 968 -3.02 12.74 8.95
CA PRO A 968 -2.54 12.31 10.26
C PRO A 968 -1.34 13.08 10.81
N THR A 969 -1.48 13.60 12.03
CA THR A 969 -0.34 13.77 12.94
C THR A 969 -0.03 12.44 13.62
N ALA A 970 0.32 11.41 12.83
CA ALA A 970 0.55 10.06 13.36
C ALA A 970 1.81 10.02 14.23
N LYS A 971 1.64 9.68 15.51
CA LYS A 971 2.69 9.10 16.35
C LYS A 971 2.35 7.64 16.58
N CYS A 972 2.83 6.76 15.71
CA CYS A 972 2.60 5.32 15.86
C CYS A 972 3.17 4.82 17.20
N SER A 973 2.50 3.83 17.79
CA SER A 973 2.98 3.17 19.01
C SER A 973 4.30 2.44 18.74
N PRO A 974 5.13 2.16 19.77
CA PRO A 974 6.14 1.12 19.67
C PRO A 974 5.51 -0.22 19.25
N GLY A 975 6.18 -0.98 18.38
CA GLY A 975 5.63 -2.11 17.62
C GLY A 975 4.88 -1.74 16.32
N GLN A 976 4.74 -0.46 15.95
CA GLN A 976 3.96 0.01 14.79
C GLN A 976 4.64 1.15 14.00
N TYR A 977 4.48 1.12 12.67
CA TYR A 977 5.07 2.07 11.71
C TYR A 977 4.04 2.62 10.72
N SER A 978 4.43 3.61 9.92
CA SER A 978 3.61 4.21 8.85
C SER A 978 4.54 4.89 7.85
N ASP A 979 4.71 4.29 6.66
CA ASP A 979 5.75 4.67 5.68
C ASP A 979 5.72 6.14 5.27
N THR A 980 4.52 6.73 5.21
CA THR A 980 4.29 8.13 4.84
C THR A 980 4.08 9.06 6.04
N GLY A 981 3.93 8.51 7.25
CA GLY A 981 3.40 9.22 8.42
C GLY A 981 1.95 9.68 8.28
N LEU A 982 1.29 9.39 7.15
CA LEU A 982 -0.08 9.77 6.80
C LEU A 982 -0.99 8.56 6.55
N ALA A 983 -0.45 7.34 6.56
CA ALA A 983 -1.22 6.10 6.58
C ALA A 983 -1.57 5.69 8.03
N PRO A 984 -2.67 4.94 8.26
CA PRO A 984 -2.92 4.32 9.56
C PRO A 984 -1.77 3.38 9.95
N CYS A 985 -1.39 3.39 11.22
CA CYS A 985 -0.20 2.67 11.69
C CYS A 985 -0.38 1.15 11.55
N ALA A 986 0.56 0.50 10.86
CA ALA A 986 0.64 -0.95 10.69
C ALA A 986 1.57 -1.57 11.75
N PRO A 987 1.34 -2.81 12.22
CA PRO A 987 2.31 -3.52 13.06
C PRO A 987 3.57 -3.84 12.25
N CYS A 988 4.75 -3.77 12.87
CA CYS A 988 6.01 -4.08 12.18
C CYS A 988 5.99 -5.49 11.57
N PRO A 989 6.57 -5.72 10.37
CA PRO A 989 6.66 -7.06 9.78
C PRO A 989 7.40 -8.05 10.69
N ARG A 990 7.22 -9.35 10.45
CA ARG A 990 8.11 -10.37 11.04
C ARG A 990 9.56 -10.07 10.67
N ASP A 991 10.46 -10.34 11.61
CA ASP A 991 11.89 -10.06 11.53
C ASP A 991 12.29 -8.58 11.63
N PHE A 992 11.31 -7.69 11.88
CA PHE A 992 11.53 -6.27 12.16
C PHE A 992 10.86 -5.83 13.48
N TYR A 993 11.47 -4.86 14.16
CA TYR A 993 10.99 -4.29 15.43
C TYR A 993 11.03 -2.75 15.41
N GLN A 994 10.27 -2.06 16.28
CA GLN A 994 10.36 -0.61 16.40
C GLN A 994 10.11 -0.10 17.84
N THR A 995 11.12 0.58 18.38
CA THR A 995 11.20 1.02 19.79
C THR A 995 10.67 2.42 20.06
N LEU A 996 10.67 3.32 19.06
CA LEU A 996 10.42 4.76 19.28
C LEU A 996 9.08 5.21 18.68
N SER A 997 8.19 5.74 19.52
CA SER A 997 6.87 6.20 19.08
C SER A 997 6.98 7.33 18.03
N GLY A 998 6.27 7.17 16.91
CA GLY A 998 6.34 8.07 15.74
C GLY A 998 7.45 7.77 14.74
N GLN A 999 8.17 6.66 14.89
CA GLN A 999 9.13 6.18 13.90
C GLN A 999 8.41 5.64 12.64
N LEU A 1000 8.85 6.09 11.46
CA LEU A 1000 8.16 5.83 10.18
C LEU A 1000 8.43 4.44 9.60
N THR A 1001 9.58 3.83 9.94
CA THR A 1001 10.05 2.54 9.41
C THR A 1001 10.47 1.59 10.55
N CYS A 1002 10.34 0.28 10.35
CA CYS A 1002 10.82 -0.71 11.32
C CYS A 1002 12.33 -0.97 11.16
N LEU A 1003 12.99 -1.41 12.24
CA LEU A 1003 14.39 -1.82 12.26
C LEU A 1003 14.49 -3.34 12.08
N GLU A 1004 15.37 -3.80 11.20
CA GLU A 1004 15.61 -5.22 10.96
C GLU A 1004 16.27 -5.88 12.19
N CYS A 1005 15.90 -7.12 12.51
CA CYS A 1005 16.60 -7.92 13.51
C CYS A 1005 18.07 -8.15 13.08
N PRO A 1006 19.00 -8.42 14.01
CA PRO A 1006 20.35 -8.81 13.65
C PRO A 1006 20.36 -10.10 12.81
N THR A 1007 21.27 -10.19 11.84
CA THR A 1007 21.47 -11.41 11.02
C THR A 1007 21.59 -12.66 11.90
N ASN A 1008 20.91 -13.74 11.49
CA ASN A 1008 20.76 -15.01 12.20
C ASN A 1008 19.85 -14.95 13.45
N MET A 1009 19.04 -13.90 13.59
CA MET A 1009 17.97 -13.78 14.59
C MET A 1009 16.65 -13.41 13.90
N LYS A 1010 15.50 -13.79 14.47
CA LYS A 1010 14.15 -13.61 13.87
C LYS A 1010 13.11 -13.23 14.92
N THR A 1011 11.99 -12.62 14.56
CA THR A 1011 10.90 -12.38 15.55
C THR A 1011 9.92 -13.57 15.60
N ALA A 1012 9.22 -13.74 16.72
CA ALA A 1012 8.15 -14.73 16.84
C ALA A 1012 6.90 -14.35 16.00
N GLY A 1013 6.64 -13.05 15.86
CA GLY A 1013 5.48 -12.50 15.17
C GLY A 1013 5.70 -11.06 14.67
N PRO A 1014 4.74 -10.50 13.92
CA PRO A 1014 4.71 -9.08 13.61
C PRO A 1014 4.39 -8.25 14.86
N GLY A 1015 4.77 -6.98 14.85
CA GLY A 1015 4.50 -6.02 15.93
C GLY A 1015 5.56 -5.95 17.03
N ALA A 1016 6.75 -6.49 16.81
CA ALA A 1016 7.82 -6.51 17.81
C ALA A 1016 8.24 -5.09 18.24
N VAL A 1017 8.32 -4.88 19.55
CA VAL A 1017 8.56 -3.57 20.19
C VAL A 1017 10.05 -3.34 20.41
N GLY A 1018 10.84 -4.40 20.62
CA GLY A 1018 12.27 -4.29 20.90
C GLY A 1018 13.13 -5.38 20.26
N ARG A 1019 14.44 -5.09 20.18
CA ARG A 1019 15.48 -6.03 19.71
C ARG A 1019 15.53 -7.31 20.55
N ASP A 1020 15.07 -7.25 21.79
CA ASP A 1020 15.03 -8.39 22.72
C ASP A 1020 14.00 -9.46 22.32
N GLU A 1021 13.11 -9.16 21.36
CA GLU A 1021 12.17 -10.10 20.74
C GLU A 1021 12.75 -10.80 19.49
N CYS A 1022 14.01 -10.50 19.12
CA CYS A 1022 14.75 -11.22 18.08
C CYS A 1022 15.37 -12.50 18.69
N GLU A 1023 14.83 -13.68 18.37
CA GLU A 1023 15.32 -14.99 18.82
C GLU A 1023 16.40 -15.57 17.86
N PRO A 1024 17.47 -16.22 18.37
CA PRO A 1024 18.54 -16.77 17.54
C PRO A 1024 18.14 -18.07 16.80
N ILE A 1025 18.38 -18.11 15.49
CA ILE A 1025 17.97 -19.20 14.61
C ILE A 1025 18.79 -20.47 14.88
N GLN A 1026 18.09 -21.57 15.15
CA GLN A 1026 18.68 -22.89 15.42
C GLN A 1026 18.56 -23.84 14.23
N CYS A 1027 19.66 -24.48 13.84
CA CYS A 1027 19.64 -25.65 12.95
C CYS A 1027 19.36 -26.91 13.77
N SER A 1028 18.23 -27.57 13.52
CA SER A 1028 17.91 -28.89 14.09
C SER A 1028 18.43 -30.03 13.19
N GLU A 1029 18.58 -31.25 13.72
CA GLU A 1029 19.13 -32.39 12.98
C GLU A 1029 18.33 -32.77 11.73
N ASN A 1030 17.03 -32.43 11.68
CA ASN A 1030 16.15 -32.66 10.53
C ASN A 1030 15.96 -31.41 9.64
N ALA A 1031 16.72 -30.33 9.86
CA ALA A 1031 16.63 -29.11 9.06
C ALA A 1031 17.10 -29.32 7.62
N CYS A 1032 18.08 -30.21 7.40
CA CYS A 1032 18.57 -30.63 6.09
C CYS A 1032 18.56 -32.17 6.01
N GLN A 1033 18.18 -32.71 4.85
CA GLN A 1033 18.12 -34.14 4.55
C GLN A 1033 19.37 -34.58 3.77
N HIS A 1034 19.53 -35.90 3.57
CA HIS A 1034 20.62 -36.53 2.80
C HIS A 1034 22.05 -36.06 3.15
N GLY A 1035 22.28 -35.59 4.38
CA GLY A 1035 23.58 -35.10 4.83
C GLY A 1035 23.92 -33.65 4.46
N GLY A 1036 22.93 -32.84 4.03
CA GLY A 1036 23.12 -31.41 3.76
C GLY A 1036 23.59 -30.62 4.98
N LEU A 1037 24.51 -29.68 4.77
CA LEU A 1037 25.07 -28.82 5.81
C LEU A 1037 24.13 -27.64 6.10
N CYS A 1038 23.54 -27.61 7.30
CA CYS A 1038 22.71 -26.49 7.76
C CYS A 1038 23.56 -25.34 8.28
N ILE A 1039 23.33 -24.11 7.79
CA ILE A 1039 23.77 -22.88 8.44
C ILE A 1039 22.61 -21.88 8.58
N PRO A 1040 22.54 -21.09 9.67
CA PRO A 1040 21.65 -19.93 9.71
C PRO A 1040 22.18 -18.83 8.77
N MET A 1041 21.29 -18.22 8.00
CA MET A 1041 21.64 -17.18 7.03
C MET A 1041 20.47 -16.20 6.87
N GLY A 1042 20.72 -14.92 7.15
CA GLY A 1042 19.67 -13.89 7.20
C GLY A 1042 18.67 -14.20 8.32
N HIS A 1043 17.37 -14.22 8.00
CA HIS A 1043 16.29 -14.57 8.93
C HIS A 1043 15.81 -16.03 8.78
N GLY A 1044 16.57 -16.88 8.07
CA GLY A 1044 16.24 -18.29 7.85
C GLY A 1044 17.40 -19.27 8.12
N VAL A 1045 17.13 -20.55 7.83
CA VAL A 1045 18.17 -21.58 7.69
C VAL A 1045 18.39 -21.88 6.21
N GLN A 1046 19.64 -22.12 5.83
CA GLN A 1046 20.05 -22.50 4.48
C GLN A 1046 20.83 -23.81 4.52
N CYS A 1047 20.37 -24.77 3.71
CA CYS A 1047 21.04 -26.06 3.54
C CYS A 1047 21.97 -26.03 2.33
N TYR A 1048 23.21 -26.46 2.52
CA TYR A 1048 24.18 -26.68 1.44
C TYR A 1048 24.23 -28.18 1.14
N CYS A 1049 23.79 -28.56 -0.05
CA CYS A 1049 23.58 -29.96 -0.41
C CYS A 1049 24.85 -30.62 -0.94
N PRO A 1050 25.09 -31.91 -0.64
CA PRO A 1050 26.11 -32.69 -1.33
C PRO A 1050 25.75 -32.84 -2.82
N ALA A 1051 26.77 -33.10 -3.65
CA ALA A 1051 26.57 -33.37 -5.08
C ALA A 1051 25.58 -34.55 -5.27
N GLY A 1052 24.77 -34.50 -6.33
CA GLY A 1052 23.63 -35.39 -6.54
C GLY A 1052 22.36 -35.00 -5.79
N PHE A 1053 22.39 -34.03 -4.85
CA PHE A 1053 21.19 -33.62 -4.09
C PHE A 1053 20.88 -32.12 -4.21
N SER A 1054 19.60 -31.78 -4.17
CA SER A 1054 19.06 -30.42 -4.31
C SER A 1054 17.76 -30.22 -3.51
N GLY A 1055 17.18 -29.02 -3.57
CA GLY A 1055 16.03 -28.62 -2.75
C GLY A 1055 16.44 -27.79 -1.53
N ARG A 1056 15.48 -27.05 -0.93
CA ARG A 1056 15.77 -26.10 0.18
C ARG A 1056 16.24 -26.81 1.45
N ARG A 1057 16.03 -28.12 1.56
CA ARG A 1057 16.54 -29.00 2.60
C ARG A 1057 17.24 -30.23 2.02
N CYS A 1058 17.76 -30.16 0.79
CA CYS A 1058 18.45 -31.26 0.13
C CYS A 1058 17.59 -32.54 0.00
N GLU A 1059 16.27 -32.38 -0.11
CA GLU A 1059 15.31 -33.49 -0.15
C GLU A 1059 15.14 -34.15 -1.53
N ILE A 1060 15.79 -33.63 -2.58
CA ILE A 1060 15.62 -34.05 -3.98
C ILE A 1060 16.92 -34.68 -4.50
N ASP A 1061 16.89 -35.96 -4.87
CA ASP A 1061 17.95 -36.64 -5.64
C ASP A 1061 17.89 -36.19 -7.11
N ILE A 1062 19.04 -35.98 -7.76
CA ILE A 1062 19.13 -35.39 -9.11
C ILE A 1062 19.24 -36.51 -10.15
N ASP A 1063 18.22 -36.66 -11.02
CA ASP A 1063 18.29 -37.53 -12.21
C ASP A 1063 19.23 -36.90 -13.25
N GLU A 1064 20.48 -37.35 -13.29
CA GLU A 1064 21.45 -36.85 -14.28
C GLU A 1064 21.27 -37.51 -15.66
N CYS A 1065 20.54 -38.63 -15.76
CA CYS A 1065 20.14 -39.22 -17.03
C CYS A 1065 19.14 -38.35 -17.82
N ALA A 1066 18.44 -37.42 -17.18
CA ALA A 1066 17.57 -36.43 -17.82
C ALA A 1066 18.31 -35.55 -18.86
N SER A 1067 19.64 -35.40 -18.74
CA SER A 1067 20.50 -34.72 -19.72
C SER A 1067 20.74 -35.53 -21.02
N GLN A 1068 20.24 -36.77 -21.07
CA GLN A 1068 20.47 -37.76 -22.14
C GLN A 1068 21.94 -37.86 -22.60
N PRO A 1069 22.88 -38.12 -21.67
CA PRO A 1069 24.32 -38.05 -21.94
C PRO A 1069 24.83 -39.18 -22.85
N CYS A 1070 24.01 -40.17 -23.19
CA CYS A 1070 24.41 -41.36 -23.93
C CYS A 1070 24.14 -41.20 -25.43
N HIS A 1071 25.20 -40.99 -26.22
CA HIS A 1071 25.16 -40.89 -27.67
C HIS A 1071 24.93 -42.26 -28.35
N ASN A 1072 24.77 -42.25 -29.68
CA ASN A 1072 24.69 -43.44 -30.53
C ASN A 1072 23.68 -44.50 -30.06
N SER A 1073 22.54 -44.07 -29.53
CA SER A 1073 21.48 -44.90 -28.93
C SER A 1073 21.88 -45.75 -27.71
N GLY A 1074 22.89 -45.29 -26.96
CA GLY A 1074 23.20 -45.82 -25.62
C GLY A 1074 22.06 -45.62 -24.62
N ARG A 1075 21.81 -46.63 -23.78
CA ARG A 1075 20.78 -46.56 -22.74
C ARG A 1075 21.36 -45.98 -21.45
N CYS A 1076 20.85 -44.84 -21.00
CA CYS A 1076 21.19 -44.27 -19.70
C CYS A 1076 20.56 -45.06 -18.54
N ILE A 1077 21.26 -45.14 -17.42
CA ILE A 1077 20.77 -45.68 -16.14
C ILE A 1077 21.22 -44.71 -15.04
N ASP A 1078 20.24 -44.17 -14.32
CA ASP A 1078 20.41 -43.19 -13.26
C ASP A 1078 20.80 -43.85 -11.93
N LEU A 1079 21.55 -43.15 -11.07
CA LEU A 1079 21.97 -43.59 -9.72
C LEU A 1079 22.08 -42.36 -8.81
N PRO A 1080 21.92 -42.49 -7.48
CA PRO A 1080 22.17 -41.39 -6.57
C PRO A 1080 23.61 -40.88 -6.70
N GLN A 1081 23.76 -39.59 -7.04
CA GLN A 1081 25.04 -38.90 -7.34
C GLN A 1081 25.76 -39.33 -8.64
N GLY A 1082 25.07 -39.87 -9.65
CA GLY A 1082 25.66 -40.01 -10.99
C GLY A 1082 24.94 -40.96 -11.96
N TYR A 1083 25.03 -40.69 -13.26
CA TYR A 1083 24.53 -41.60 -14.31
C TYR A 1083 25.58 -42.62 -14.81
N ARG A 1084 25.11 -43.61 -15.57
CA ARG A 1084 25.95 -44.46 -16.44
C ARG A 1084 25.28 -44.80 -17.77
N CYS A 1085 26.07 -44.93 -18.84
CA CYS A 1085 25.58 -45.35 -20.16
C CYS A 1085 25.84 -46.84 -20.45
N GLN A 1086 24.91 -47.48 -21.14
CA GLN A 1086 25.01 -48.84 -21.66
C GLN A 1086 24.96 -48.82 -23.20
N CYS A 1087 26.11 -49.01 -23.84
CA CYS A 1087 26.28 -48.80 -25.28
C CYS A 1087 25.81 -49.99 -26.14
N PRO A 1088 25.25 -49.74 -27.34
CA PRO A 1088 24.88 -50.80 -28.28
C PRO A 1088 26.10 -51.36 -29.04
N PRO A 1089 25.95 -52.51 -29.73
CA PRO A 1089 27.02 -53.10 -30.53
C PRO A 1089 27.51 -52.13 -31.62
N GLY A 1090 28.84 -51.99 -31.73
CA GLY A 1090 29.49 -51.05 -32.67
C GLY A 1090 30.01 -49.76 -32.02
N TYR A 1091 29.69 -49.49 -30.75
CA TYR A 1091 30.06 -48.23 -30.09
C TYR A 1091 30.74 -48.40 -28.70
N SER A 1092 31.52 -47.40 -28.28
CA SER A 1092 32.23 -47.34 -26.99
C SER A 1092 32.38 -45.91 -26.45
N GLY A 1093 33.10 -45.75 -25.33
CA GLY A 1093 33.24 -44.50 -24.60
C GLY A 1093 32.27 -44.37 -23.43
N ILE A 1094 32.56 -43.46 -22.49
CA ILE A 1094 31.73 -43.22 -21.28
C ILE A 1094 30.29 -42.86 -21.67
N ASN A 1095 30.15 -42.10 -22.75
CA ASN A 1095 28.90 -41.59 -23.29
C ASN A 1095 28.54 -42.28 -24.62
N CYS A 1096 29.10 -43.46 -24.89
CA CYS A 1096 28.89 -44.22 -26.14
C CYS A 1096 29.26 -43.48 -27.43
N GLN A 1097 30.09 -42.43 -27.35
CA GLN A 1097 30.38 -41.48 -28.42
C GLN A 1097 31.34 -41.98 -29.50
N GLU A 1098 32.06 -43.09 -29.26
CA GLU A 1098 33.10 -43.61 -30.15
C GLU A 1098 32.51 -44.73 -31.04
N GLU A 1099 32.68 -44.62 -32.37
CA GLU A 1099 32.43 -45.73 -33.29
C GLU A 1099 33.63 -46.69 -33.31
N LYS A 1100 33.36 -47.99 -33.35
CA LYS A 1100 34.34 -49.04 -33.05
C LYS A 1100 34.95 -49.65 -34.31
N SER A 1101 35.98 -48.98 -34.84
CA SER A 1101 36.83 -49.33 -36.00
C SER A 1101 36.69 -50.77 -36.53
N ASP A 1102 36.33 -50.88 -37.82
CA ASP A 1102 36.17 -52.16 -38.52
C ASP A 1102 37.53 -52.72 -39.01
N CYS A 1103 38.56 -51.89 -39.06
CA CYS A 1103 39.94 -52.27 -39.35
C CYS A 1103 40.60 -53.12 -38.25
N ARG A 1104 40.37 -54.44 -38.31
CA ARG A 1104 41.10 -55.47 -37.55
C ARG A 1104 42.29 -56.00 -38.36
N ASN A 1105 43.22 -56.70 -37.69
CA ASN A 1105 44.43 -57.25 -38.31
C ASN A 1105 44.15 -58.16 -39.53
N ASP A 1106 43.01 -58.86 -39.53
CA ASP A 1106 42.63 -59.81 -40.60
C ASP A 1106 41.70 -59.19 -41.66
N THR A 1107 41.35 -57.89 -41.56
CA THR A 1107 40.36 -57.23 -42.44
C THR A 1107 40.90 -56.95 -43.85
N CYS A 1108 42.22 -56.82 -44.03
CA CYS A 1108 42.88 -56.66 -45.34
C CYS A 1108 44.01 -57.69 -45.53
N PRO A 1109 44.36 -58.08 -46.77
CA PRO A 1109 45.43 -59.02 -47.05
C PRO A 1109 46.82 -58.56 -46.58
N GLU A 1110 47.76 -59.49 -46.38
CA GLU A 1110 49.16 -59.14 -46.10
C GLU A 1110 49.70 -58.12 -47.11
N ARG A 1111 50.31 -57.04 -46.58
CA ARG A 1111 50.91 -55.91 -47.32
C ARG A 1111 49.92 -54.87 -47.88
N ALA A 1112 48.62 -55.04 -47.68
CA ALA A 1112 47.67 -53.93 -47.68
C ALA A 1112 47.60 -53.27 -46.30
N MET A 1113 47.08 -52.05 -46.22
CA MET A 1113 46.82 -51.33 -44.97
C MET A 1113 45.34 -50.93 -44.95
N CYS A 1114 44.61 -51.39 -43.93
CA CYS A 1114 43.21 -51.03 -43.75
C CYS A 1114 43.09 -49.55 -43.38
N LYS A 1115 42.17 -48.84 -44.05
CA LYS A 1115 41.73 -47.50 -43.72
C LYS A 1115 40.22 -47.54 -43.46
N ASP A 1116 39.78 -47.16 -42.26
CA ASP A 1116 38.35 -46.93 -42.00
C ASP A 1116 37.85 -45.79 -42.91
N GLU A 1117 36.65 -45.97 -43.46
CA GLU A 1117 35.85 -44.92 -44.07
C GLU A 1117 34.57 -44.71 -43.23
N PRO A 1118 33.88 -43.56 -43.31
CA PRO A 1118 32.71 -43.32 -42.45
C PRO A 1118 31.55 -44.32 -42.71
N GLY A 1119 31.05 -44.96 -41.64
CA GLY A 1119 29.86 -45.81 -41.61
C GLY A 1119 30.12 -47.31 -41.41
N LEU A 1120 29.19 -48.01 -40.76
CA LEU A 1120 29.33 -49.44 -40.41
C LEU A 1120 29.70 -50.34 -41.61
N ASN A 1121 30.75 -51.14 -41.44
CA ASN A 1121 31.38 -52.03 -42.42
C ASN A 1121 31.96 -51.31 -43.66
N ASN A 1122 32.34 -50.04 -43.56
CA ASN A 1122 32.94 -49.27 -44.64
C ASN A 1122 34.46 -49.09 -44.44
N PHE A 1123 35.27 -49.83 -45.19
CA PHE A 1123 36.73 -49.74 -45.13
C PHE A 1123 37.36 -49.88 -46.52
N THR A 1124 38.56 -49.30 -46.70
CA THR A 1124 39.35 -49.44 -47.92
C THR A 1124 40.74 -50.04 -47.64
N CYS A 1125 41.12 -51.06 -48.39
CA CYS A 1125 42.44 -51.70 -48.29
C CYS A 1125 43.45 -50.99 -49.21
N LEU A 1126 44.35 -50.20 -48.62
CA LEU A 1126 45.38 -49.46 -49.36
C LEU A 1126 46.61 -50.34 -49.61
N CYS A 1127 46.83 -50.75 -50.86
CA CYS A 1127 48.04 -51.48 -51.25
C CYS A 1127 49.31 -50.63 -51.06
N ARG A 1128 50.41 -51.23 -50.56
CA ARG A 1128 51.73 -50.58 -50.59
C ARG A 1128 52.25 -50.43 -52.03
N SER A 1129 53.10 -49.42 -52.24
CA SER A 1129 53.69 -49.06 -53.53
C SER A 1129 54.24 -50.27 -54.30
N GLY A 1130 53.71 -50.51 -55.51
CA GLY A 1130 54.10 -51.64 -56.37
C GLY A 1130 53.08 -52.78 -56.48
N TYR A 1131 51.95 -52.69 -55.77
CA TYR A 1131 50.85 -53.68 -55.80
C TYR A 1131 49.51 -53.01 -56.11
N THR A 1132 48.61 -53.71 -56.81
CA THR A 1132 47.26 -53.23 -57.17
C THR A 1132 46.25 -54.38 -57.22
N GLY A 1133 45.08 -54.21 -56.61
CA GLY A 1133 43.96 -55.16 -56.64
C GLY A 1133 42.66 -54.49 -56.16
N PRO A 1134 41.49 -55.13 -56.32
CA PRO A 1134 40.19 -54.58 -55.89
C PRO A 1134 39.87 -54.82 -54.40
N ASN A 1135 40.61 -55.73 -53.74
CA ASN A 1135 40.58 -56.03 -52.29
C ASN A 1135 42.02 -56.23 -51.82
#